data_AF-A9GA18-F1
#
_entry.id   AF-A9GA18-F1
#
_cell.length_a   1.000
_cell.length_b   1.000
_cell.length_c   1.000
_cell.angle_alpha   90.00
_cell.angle_beta   90.00
_cell.angle_gamma   90.00
#
_symmetry.space_group_name_H-M   'P 1'
#
loop_
_entity.id
_entity.type
_entity.pdbx_description
1 polymer ?
#
loop_
_entity_poly.entity_id
_entity_poly.type
_entity_poly.pdbx_seq_one_letter_code
_entity_poly.pdbx_strand_id
1 'polypeptide(L)'
;MSLPPAMPGDPAFGWLAKAAKKGVSAVGGAIGGAAKSIASASNTVWQTVTAKSFDGSVPLDKEISKSVSQDFLDLDYKKTFNPSGKLPLELGIKGNAIVTGTLAFNPKVQVGFTVPGLGSIGGDKPFALWINADSYLRASEKIDLAFKATLESAGGKSGVDLENLFKEAPTTRAEVETHTKEFFLGHPDLKPGTAWTKTIFISKPMTQTVAAGPVPVVFTETFQLDLECGLQAQANITAVLETEQSLTFKYSARYEKGAVTSSKPDVKVGNRFNIQVLAGGSLVATCGLIPRINAFIYDTIGLNAGLRASIIGRASYTTSCENAATTWKPEGEVKLGLSAGLGLKVGARGQVPGSSFLGTSGTALGATWYPPELFTKEFPLVEDKWSVLGLGYCTPTCTNAAQDALETDADCGGGQCNGCAEGKGCSKNSDCAVGFCAAGKCSNTDHCQDGIIDGDETATDCGGALCDKCPLGRACLTPSDCKSGFCKALPGSGSSLGFCVADPCEDNTKNNGECGADCGGSCNACALGAYCNIDAECATGASNGYRCVDETCKDLKLSPGESDIDCGAACFIGCAQGQRCFQDADCADGSCIAGICENQWLSSCAERRAADPTAADGDYTLYVGGDPQKPWTATCHDMTGTPRTYLSLVNTTNANYSQYTAGGASPGTDVRTSFTKVRIDPATLQVDPNDLTFSTSTGSLDHGDAILTSVPYGSAVDCLAQGSSSGVGNVDLTGVPFVVAPDQFTVAGFMPSGNTTYGAGGRTVHLTGGGHCGWNTVTGGNPIEVVPPLQLVYALVVPATSFKDAQYWSSSLSDAEGWGASEARYGSIQYADVNGDNRDDVCGRDVDGIHCALSTGTAFDALSHWSNDYTDPGWTPDAHWKTIRFPDLNGDGKADVCGRGGDGIICGLSTGAAFAATSWWTTDFSNSNGWSHGPEYYGTIQFPDLNGDGKADICGRHELGMRCALSTGTEFGASSFWSDDYSDAAGWTSDIHWKTIRFPDLNGDGKADVCGRGGDGIICGLSRGAAFAATSWWTTDFSNSKGWSHGPEYYGTIQFPDLNGDGKADICGREEFGIRCALSTGTAFGASSIWVNAYADAGNWSSQPYYWATIRFPDINGDGKADVCGRGANQVLCAVSSGPAFTGISDWDLNYTDSNAWNANASRWSTIRFPDINGDGSSDICGRNVGGLFCGLALP
;
A
#
# COMPACT_ATOMS: atom_id res chain seq x y z
N MET A 1 -27.09 -55.79 -11.08
CA MET A 1 -26.22 -56.24 -9.98
C MET A 1 -26.56 -55.35 -8.80
N SER A 2 -27.21 -55.89 -7.76
CA SER A 2 -27.62 -55.15 -6.57
C SER A 2 -26.72 -55.50 -5.40
N LEU A 3 -26.27 -54.49 -4.65
CA LEU A 3 -25.98 -54.40 -3.20
C LEU A 3 -24.88 -53.32 -2.96
N PRO A 4 -24.80 -52.61 -1.80
CA PRO A 4 -25.68 -52.60 -0.62
C PRO A 4 -26.12 -51.19 -0.13
N PRO A 5 -27.01 -51.10 0.89
CA PRO A 5 -27.40 -49.87 1.57
C PRO A 5 -26.26 -49.33 2.44
N ALA A 6 -26.19 -48.01 2.57
CA ALA A 6 -25.17 -47.29 3.34
C ALA A 6 -24.98 -47.87 4.76
N MET A 7 -23.74 -48.23 5.10
CA MET A 7 -23.36 -48.50 6.49
C MET A 7 -23.10 -47.16 7.21
N PRO A 8 -23.52 -47.02 8.48
CA PRO A 8 -23.14 -45.90 9.32
C PRO A 8 -21.66 -46.02 9.70
N GLY A 9 -20.82 -45.15 9.13
CA GLY A 9 -19.38 -45.11 9.42
C GLY A 9 -18.47 -44.45 8.38
N ASP A 10 -19.00 -43.80 7.34
CA ASP A 10 -18.18 -43.14 6.30
C ASP A 10 -17.60 -41.80 6.80
N PRO A 11 -16.26 -41.56 6.76
CA PRO A 11 -15.65 -40.33 7.29
C PRO A 11 -16.03 -39.06 6.52
N ALA A 12 -16.63 -39.16 5.33
CA ALA A 12 -16.79 -38.02 4.43
C ALA A 12 -18.04 -37.15 4.68
N PHE A 13 -19.09 -37.63 5.36
CA PHE A 13 -20.40 -36.93 5.35
C PHE A 13 -21.07 -36.72 6.72
N GLY A 14 -20.42 -37.08 7.83
CA GLY A 14 -21.00 -36.93 9.18
C GLY A 14 -21.13 -35.48 9.68
N TRP A 15 -20.31 -34.57 9.15
CA TRP A 15 -20.29 -33.16 9.58
C TRP A 15 -21.38 -32.32 8.89
N LEU A 16 -21.76 -32.66 7.65
CA LEU A 16 -22.79 -32.00 6.85
C LEU A 16 -24.20 -32.15 7.43
N ALA A 17 -24.55 -33.34 7.96
CA ALA A 17 -25.84 -33.55 8.62
C ALA A 17 -25.97 -32.80 9.97
N LYS A 18 -24.85 -32.56 10.66
CA LYS A 18 -24.79 -31.75 11.89
C LYS A 18 -24.81 -30.24 11.61
N ALA A 19 -24.19 -29.81 10.51
CA ALA A 19 -24.19 -28.41 10.07
C ALA A 19 -25.58 -27.97 9.56
N ALA A 20 -26.27 -28.81 8.78
CA ALA A 20 -27.61 -28.51 8.27
C ALA A 20 -28.66 -28.35 9.40
N LYS A 21 -28.59 -29.18 10.46
CA LYS A 21 -29.49 -29.04 11.63
C LYS A 21 -29.19 -27.82 12.50
N LYS A 22 -27.92 -27.38 12.60
CA LYS A 22 -27.56 -26.15 13.32
C LYS A 22 -27.94 -24.89 12.53
N GLY A 23 -27.78 -24.90 11.21
CA GLY A 23 -28.16 -23.78 10.33
C GLY A 23 -29.66 -23.45 10.37
N VAL A 24 -30.53 -24.46 10.36
CA VAL A 24 -32.00 -24.26 10.45
C VAL A 24 -32.41 -23.62 11.79
N SER A 25 -31.70 -23.90 12.88
CA SER A 25 -31.98 -23.28 14.19
C SER A 25 -31.48 -21.83 14.32
N ALA A 26 -30.40 -21.48 13.60
CA ALA A 26 -29.87 -20.12 13.57
C ALA A 26 -30.74 -19.17 12.71
N VAL A 27 -31.35 -19.69 11.64
CA VAL A 27 -32.30 -18.96 10.79
C VAL A 27 -33.61 -18.66 11.56
N GLY A 28 -34.07 -19.57 12.43
CA GLY A 28 -35.23 -19.32 13.30
C GLY A 28 -35.03 -18.17 14.30
N GLY A 29 -33.80 -17.97 14.78
CA GLY A 29 -33.44 -16.86 15.69
C GLY A 29 -33.31 -15.51 14.98
N ALA A 30 -32.78 -15.50 13.77
CA ALA A 30 -32.62 -14.29 12.96
C ALA A 30 -33.97 -13.74 12.45
N ILE A 31 -34.90 -14.62 12.09
CA ILE A 31 -36.26 -14.24 11.65
C ILE A 31 -37.09 -13.68 12.83
N GLY A 32 -36.90 -14.17 14.05
CA GLY A 32 -37.52 -13.62 15.26
C GLY A 32 -36.99 -12.25 15.68
N GLY A 33 -35.74 -11.93 15.32
CA GLY A 33 -35.13 -10.61 15.52
C GLY A 33 -35.62 -9.57 14.51
N ALA A 34 -35.73 -9.95 13.24
CA ALA A 34 -36.26 -9.10 12.17
C ALA A 34 -37.75 -8.75 12.37
N ALA A 35 -38.55 -9.65 12.94
CA ALA A 35 -39.94 -9.36 13.29
C ALA A 35 -40.09 -8.32 14.41
N LYS A 36 -39.11 -8.21 15.33
CA LYS A 36 -39.10 -7.20 16.41
C LYS A 36 -38.65 -5.82 15.94
N SER A 37 -37.74 -5.74 14.96
CA SER A 37 -37.32 -4.47 14.36
C SER A 37 -38.37 -3.90 13.39
N ILE A 38 -39.12 -4.76 12.70
CA ILE A 38 -40.27 -4.35 11.87
C ILE A 38 -41.44 -3.86 12.76
N ALA A 39 -41.67 -4.48 13.92
CA ALA A 39 -42.67 -4.01 14.89
C ALA A 39 -42.30 -2.66 15.55
N SER A 40 -41.02 -2.30 15.65
CA SER A 40 -40.61 -0.97 16.11
C SER A 40 -40.63 0.09 15.00
N ALA A 41 -40.49 -0.30 13.73
CA ALA A 41 -40.59 0.59 12.57
C ALA A 41 -42.03 0.97 12.20
N SER A 42 -43.03 0.16 12.55
CA SER A 42 -44.44 0.43 12.25
C SER A 42 -45.05 1.64 13.00
N ASN A 43 -44.42 2.14 14.06
CA ASN A 43 -44.94 3.30 14.80
C ASN A 43 -44.54 4.65 14.16
N THR A 44 -43.43 4.67 13.40
CA THR A 44 -42.90 5.88 12.76
C THR A 44 -43.45 6.08 11.34
N VAL A 45 -43.78 4.99 10.65
CA VAL A 45 -44.43 5.05 9.32
C VAL A 45 -45.85 5.63 9.42
N TRP A 46 -46.53 5.50 10.55
CA TRP A 46 -47.92 5.94 10.64
C TRP A 46 -48.11 7.47 10.66
N GLN A 47 -47.03 8.25 10.84
CA GLN A 47 -47.10 9.72 10.84
C GLN A 47 -46.74 10.36 9.49
N THR A 48 -46.29 9.60 8.49
CA THR A 48 -45.74 10.16 7.24
C THR A 48 -46.50 9.77 5.96
N VAL A 49 -47.44 8.82 6.01
CA VAL A 49 -48.18 8.38 4.81
C VAL A 49 -49.37 9.30 4.55
N THR A 50 -49.15 10.37 3.79
CA THR A 50 -50.25 11.00 3.01
C THR A 50 -49.90 10.94 1.52
N ALA A 51 -50.81 10.31 0.77
CA ALA A 51 -51.03 10.39 -0.68
C ALA A 51 -50.32 9.47 -1.72
N LYS A 52 -49.33 8.60 -1.42
CA LYS A 52 -48.82 7.65 -2.43
C LYS A 52 -48.71 6.19 -1.94
N SER A 53 -49.10 5.24 -2.80
CA SER A 53 -48.93 3.80 -2.61
C SER A 53 -47.44 3.44 -2.71
N PHE A 54 -46.94 2.61 -1.79
CA PHE A 54 -45.57 2.12 -1.77
C PHE A 54 -45.52 0.66 -2.26
N ASP A 55 -44.59 0.34 -3.16
CA ASP A 55 -44.38 -1.01 -3.70
C ASP A 55 -42.88 -1.25 -3.83
N GLY A 56 -42.35 -2.25 -3.12
CA GLY A 56 -40.90 -2.48 -3.08
C GLY A 56 -40.52 -3.90 -2.67
N SER A 57 -39.33 -4.34 -3.08
CA SER A 57 -38.78 -5.66 -2.76
C SER A 57 -37.30 -5.59 -2.41
N VAL A 58 -36.86 -6.50 -1.53
CA VAL A 58 -35.46 -6.66 -1.13
C VAL A 58 -34.96 -8.01 -1.64
N PRO A 59 -34.01 -8.04 -2.59
CA PRO A 59 -33.33 -9.27 -3.00
C PRO A 59 -32.17 -9.62 -2.06
N LEU A 60 -32.01 -10.91 -1.77
CA LEU A 60 -30.88 -11.53 -1.09
C LEU A 60 -30.27 -12.56 -2.04
N ASP A 61 -29.29 -12.13 -2.84
CA ASP A 61 -28.78 -12.85 -4.03
C ASP A 61 -27.25 -13.04 -4.03
N LYS A 62 -26.55 -12.57 -2.99
CA LYS A 62 -25.09 -12.70 -2.88
C LYS A 62 -24.68 -14.17 -2.69
N GLU A 63 -23.95 -14.71 -3.66
CA GLU A 63 -23.36 -16.06 -3.57
C GLU A 63 -22.19 -16.07 -2.58
N ILE A 64 -22.16 -17.08 -1.72
CA ILE A 64 -21.07 -17.33 -0.78
C ILE A 64 -20.39 -18.63 -1.22
N SER A 65 -19.14 -18.53 -1.68
CA SER A 65 -18.35 -19.69 -2.12
C SER A 65 -17.05 -19.82 -1.35
N LYS A 66 -16.62 -21.07 -1.11
CA LYS A 66 -15.31 -21.39 -0.54
C LYS A 66 -14.70 -22.58 -1.30
N SER A 67 -13.47 -22.42 -1.76
CA SER A 67 -12.70 -23.45 -2.48
C SER A 67 -11.48 -23.89 -1.66
N VAL A 68 -11.14 -25.16 -1.74
CA VAL A 68 -9.97 -25.79 -1.11
C VAL A 68 -9.27 -26.66 -2.15
N SER A 69 -7.95 -26.56 -2.28
CA SER A 69 -7.16 -27.38 -3.20
C SER A 69 -6.06 -28.10 -2.45
N GLN A 70 -5.80 -29.37 -2.77
CA GLN A 70 -4.71 -30.17 -2.20
C GLN A 70 -4.07 -31.08 -3.25
N ASP A 71 -2.75 -31.15 -3.22
CA ASP A 71 -1.96 -32.09 -4.00
C ASP A 71 -1.96 -33.45 -3.30
N PHE A 72 -2.32 -34.53 -3.99
CA PHE A 72 -2.43 -35.86 -3.37
C PHE A 72 -1.57 -36.93 -4.04
N LEU A 73 -0.97 -36.62 -5.19
CA LEU A 73 0.08 -37.44 -5.80
C LEU A 73 1.10 -36.53 -6.47
N ASP A 74 2.34 -36.64 -6.03
CA ASP A 74 3.50 -36.11 -6.73
C ASP A 74 4.45 -37.30 -7.00
N LEU A 75 4.60 -37.66 -8.27
CA LEU A 75 5.36 -38.81 -8.73
C LEU A 75 6.48 -38.31 -9.65
N ASP A 76 7.71 -38.30 -9.16
CA ASP A 76 8.91 -38.12 -10.00
C ASP A 76 9.72 -39.41 -9.99
N TYR A 77 9.53 -40.24 -11.02
CA TYR A 77 10.23 -41.50 -11.17
C TYR A 77 11.21 -41.44 -12.34
N LYS A 78 12.48 -41.66 -12.05
CA LYS A 78 13.53 -41.79 -13.07
C LYS A 78 14.20 -43.14 -12.96
N LYS A 79 14.31 -43.85 -14.08
CA LYS A 79 15.06 -45.11 -14.16
C LYS A 79 15.99 -45.12 -15.34
N THR A 80 17.26 -45.31 -15.02
CA THR A 80 18.32 -45.52 -16.02
C THR A 80 18.42 -47.01 -16.32
N PHE A 81 18.14 -47.38 -17.56
CA PHE A 81 18.35 -48.73 -18.06
C PHE A 81 19.77 -48.86 -18.60
N ASN A 82 20.36 -50.04 -18.40
CA ASN A 82 21.74 -50.34 -18.73
C ASN A 82 22.79 -49.45 -18.01
N PRO A 83 22.69 -49.28 -16.68
CA PRO A 83 23.58 -48.37 -15.93
C PRO A 83 25.05 -48.79 -15.99
N SER A 84 25.33 -50.07 -16.22
CA SER A 84 26.68 -50.67 -16.29
C SER A 84 27.16 -50.94 -17.72
N GLY A 85 26.31 -50.75 -18.74
CA GLY A 85 26.70 -50.90 -20.15
C GLY A 85 26.99 -49.56 -20.81
N LYS A 86 27.69 -49.59 -21.95
CA LYS A 86 28.27 -48.40 -22.63
C LYS A 86 27.29 -47.26 -23.00
N LEU A 87 25.98 -47.42 -22.83
CA LEU A 87 24.95 -46.48 -23.27
C LEU A 87 23.72 -46.55 -22.33
N PRO A 88 23.55 -45.60 -21.39
CA PRO A 88 22.37 -45.54 -20.52
C PRO A 88 21.17 -44.92 -21.23
N LEU A 89 20.00 -45.54 -21.07
CA LEU A 89 18.70 -45.00 -21.47
C LEU A 89 17.97 -44.49 -20.23
N GLU A 90 17.51 -43.24 -20.22
CA GLU A 90 16.76 -42.69 -19.07
C GLU A 90 15.27 -42.66 -19.40
N LEU A 91 14.48 -43.37 -18.59
CA LEU A 91 13.03 -43.26 -18.55
C LEU A 91 12.66 -42.32 -17.41
N GLY A 92 12.12 -41.16 -17.73
CA GLY A 92 11.47 -40.26 -16.78
C GLY A 92 9.97 -40.44 -16.83
N ILE A 93 9.32 -40.62 -15.68
CA ILE A 93 7.87 -40.57 -15.52
C ILE A 93 7.61 -39.51 -14.46
N LYS A 94 7.05 -38.38 -14.86
CA LYS A 94 6.60 -37.33 -13.96
C LYS A 94 5.08 -37.34 -13.94
N GLY A 95 4.46 -37.30 -12.78
CA GLY A 95 3.02 -37.25 -12.63
C GLY A 95 2.60 -36.39 -11.47
N ASN A 96 1.59 -35.56 -11.66
CA ASN A 96 1.01 -34.74 -10.60
C ASN A 96 -0.52 -34.94 -10.57
N ALA A 97 -1.07 -34.97 -9.36
CA ALA A 97 -2.50 -35.08 -9.13
C ALA A 97 -2.98 -34.07 -8.09
N ILE A 98 -3.97 -33.26 -8.46
CA ILE A 98 -4.53 -32.19 -7.63
C ILE A 98 -6.02 -32.46 -7.44
N VAL A 99 -6.51 -32.42 -6.19
CA VAL A 99 -7.95 -32.40 -5.91
C VAL A 99 -8.36 -31.00 -5.47
N THR A 100 -9.41 -30.46 -6.09
CA THR A 100 -10.01 -29.18 -5.74
C THR A 100 -11.48 -29.39 -5.38
N GLY A 101 -11.88 -28.99 -4.17
CA GLY A 101 -13.26 -28.99 -3.70
C GLY A 101 -13.80 -27.57 -3.56
N THR A 102 -15.01 -27.30 -4.05
CA THR A 102 -15.68 -26.01 -3.90
C THR A 102 -17.10 -26.20 -3.37
N LEU A 103 -17.47 -25.42 -2.36
CA LEU A 103 -18.84 -25.33 -1.85
C LEU A 103 -19.35 -23.90 -2.05
N ALA A 104 -20.46 -23.75 -2.76
CA ALA A 104 -21.11 -22.47 -3.05
C ALA A 104 -22.58 -22.51 -2.64
N PHE A 105 -23.05 -21.48 -1.94
CA PHE A 105 -24.45 -21.32 -1.56
C PHE A 105 -24.93 -19.94 -1.98
N ASN A 106 -26.08 -19.90 -2.66
CA ASN A 106 -26.77 -18.66 -2.94
C ASN A 106 -28.21 -18.75 -2.43
N PRO A 107 -28.62 -17.87 -1.50
CA PRO A 107 -29.98 -17.88 -0.97
C PRO A 107 -31.02 -17.46 -2.02
N LYS A 108 -30.72 -16.57 -2.97
CA LYS A 108 -31.67 -16.02 -3.96
C LYS A 108 -33.10 -15.87 -3.41
N VAL A 109 -33.23 -15.20 -2.27
CA VAL A 109 -34.52 -14.95 -1.61
C VAL A 109 -34.91 -13.50 -1.83
N GLN A 110 -36.12 -13.28 -2.33
CA GLN A 110 -36.73 -11.97 -2.47
C GLN A 110 -37.91 -11.86 -1.52
N VAL A 111 -38.00 -10.73 -0.82
CA VAL A 111 -39.15 -10.38 0.01
C VAL A 111 -39.70 -9.03 -0.45
N GLY A 112 -40.95 -9.01 -0.91
CA GLY A 112 -41.62 -7.81 -1.40
C GLY A 112 -42.87 -7.48 -0.63
N PHE A 113 -43.20 -6.18 -0.55
CA PHE A 113 -44.41 -5.70 0.08
C PHE A 113 -45.00 -4.49 -0.65
N THR A 114 -46.33 -4.42 -0.64
CA THR A 114 -47.12 -3.37 -1.25
C THR A 114 -48.04 -2.77 -0.20
N VAL A 115 -47.98 -1.45 0.02
CA VAL A 115 -48.82 -0.70 0.96
C VAL A 115 -49.70 0.30 0.19
N PRO A 116 -51.04 0.15 0.19
CA PRO A 116 -51.93 1.12 -0.44
C PRO A 116 -51.98 2.44 0.35
N GLY A 117 -52.11 3.56 -0.37
CA GLY A 117 -52.32 4.88 0.24
C GLY A 117 -53.75 5.08 0.78
N LEU A 118 -53.91 5.99 1.74
CA LEU A 118 -55.14 6.27 2.54
C LEU A 118 -56.43 6.54 1.74
N GLY A 119 -56.36 6.87 0.44
CA GLY A 119 -57.54 7.06 -0.43
C GLY A 119 -58.01 5.81 -1.19
N SER A 120 -57.25 4.71 -1.12
CA SER A 120 -57.48 3.48 -1.92
C SER A 120 -57.78 2.27 -1.05
N ILE A 121 -58.38 2.46 0.13
CA ILE A 121 -58.78 1.38 1.06
C ILE A 121 -59.89 0.47 0.44
N GLY A 122 -60.31 0.74 -0.80
CA GLY A 122 -61.06 -0.19 -1.66
C GLY A 122 -60.61 -0.25 -3.13
N GLY A 123 -59.40 0.20 -3.48
CA GLY A 123 -58.90 0.32 -4.86
C GLY A 123 -57.98 -0.81 -5.35
N ASP A 124 -57.58 -0.74 -6.62
CA ASP A 124 -57.04 -1.84 -7.45
C ASP A 124 -55.75 -2.53 -6.96
N LYS A 125 -54.99 -1.95 -6.03
CA LYS A 125 -53.77 -2.54 -5.44
C LYS A 125 -53.91 -2.68 -3.92
N PRO A 126 -54.36 -3.83 -3.40
CA PRO A 126 -54.49 -4.08 -1.96
C PRO A 126 -53.12 -4.20 -1.28
N PHE A 127 -53.10 -4.19 0.05
CA PHE A 127 -51.91 -4.59 0.80
C PHE A 127 -51.50 -6.02 0.41
N ALA A 128 -50.25 -6.18 0.01
CA ALA A 128 -49.68 -7.47 -0.36
C ALA A 128 -48.29 -7.65 0.29
N LEU A 129 -47.98 -8.87 0.71
CA LEU A 129 -46.66 -9.29 1.17
C LEU A 129 -46.31 -10.58 0.46
N TRP A 130 -45.14 -10.67 -0.17
CA TRP A 130 -44.74 -11.87 -0.88
C TRP A 130 -43.27 -12.21 -0.66
N ILE A 131 -42.97 -13.50 -0.75
CA ILE A 131 -41.65 -14.09 -0.62
C ILE A 131 -41.47 -15.02 -1.81
N ASN A 132 -40.33 -14.91 -2.49
CA ASN A 132 -39.89 -15.82 -3.53
C ASN A 132 -38.48 -16.31 -3.19
N ALA A 133 -38.27 -17.62 -3.11
CA ALA A 133 -36.99 -18.23 -2.82
C ALA A 133 -36.63 -19.19 -3.96
N ASP A 134 -35.49 -18.97 -4.62
CA ASP A 134 -34.91 -19.86 -5.63
C ASP A 134 -33.44 -20.19 -5.26
N SER A 135 -33.27 -20.68 -4.04
CA SER A 135 -31.95 -20.93 -3.44
C SER A 135 -31.25 -22.12 -4.08
N TYR A 136 -29.92 -22.07 -4.17
CA TYR A 136 -29.13 -23.25 -4.51
C TYR A 136 -27.90 -23.43 -3.64
N LEU A 137 -27.54 -24.69 -3.43
CA LEU A 137 -26.29 -25.15 -2.85
C LEU A 137 -25.58 -26.01 -3.90
N ARG A 138 -24.32 -25.72 -4.17
CA ARG A 138 -23.47 -26.44 -5.13
C ARG A 138 -22.22 -26.92 -4.41
N ALA A 139 -21.92 -28.21 -4.52
CA ALA A 139 -20.66 -28.80 -4.13
C ALA A 139 -20.00 -29.39 -5.38
N SER A 140 -18.76 -29.00 -5.69
CA SER A 140 -18.00 -29.55 -6.80
C SER A 140 -16.66 -30.09 -6.33
N GLU A 141 -16.25 -31.23 -6.88
CA GLU A 141 -14.94 -31.85 -6.67
C GLU A 141 -14.29 -32.07 -8.04
N LYS A 142 -13.07 -31.58 -8.22
CA LYS A 142 -12.27 -31.70 -9.44
C LYS A 142 -10.98 -32.42 -9.11
N ILE A 143 -10.58 -33.37 -9.96
CA ILE A 143 -9.34 -34.12 -9.89
C ILE A 143 -8.61 -33.92 -11.21
N ASP A 144 -7.50 -33.21 -11.18
CA ASP A 144 -6.60 -33.05 -12.32
C ASP A 144 -5.45 -34.04 -12.20
N LEU A 145 -5.24 -34.88 -13.22
CA LEU A 145 -4.15 -35.84 -13.35
C LEU A 145 -3.33 -35.50 -14.59
N ALA A 146 -2.03 -35.34 -14.45
CA ALA A 146 -1.13 -35.23 -15.59
C ALA A 146 0.04 -36.18 -15.42
N PHE A 147 0.34 -36.97 -16.45
CA PHE A 147 1.46 -37.89 -16.52
C PHE A 147 2.29 -37.59 -17.77
N LYS A 148 3.59 -37.43 -17.59
CA LYS A 148 4.56 -37.22 -18.66
C LYS A 148 5.61 -38.32 -18.60
N ALA A 149 5.69 -39.12 -19.66
CA ALA A 149 6.73 -40.11 -19.85
C ALA A 149 7.75 -39.60 -20.88
N THR A 150 9.03 -39.59 -20.54
CA THR A 150 10.13 -39.18 -21.41
C THR A 150 11.12 -40.32 -21.55
N LEU A 151 11.48 -40.65 -22.78
CA LEU A 151 12.51 -41.63 -23.09
C LEU A 151 13.57 -40.95 -23.97
N GLU A 152 14.76 -40.78 -23.40
CA GLU A 152 15.83 -40.03 -24.06
C GLU A 152 17.09 -40.89 -24.21
N SER A 153 17.67 -40.88 -25.41
CA SER A 153 19.02 -41.42 -25.61
C SER A 153 20.02 -40.39 -25.11
N ALA A 154 20.67 -40.67 -23.99
CA ALA A 154 21.70 -39.82 -23.37
C ALA A 154 21.21 -38.44 -22.90
N GLY A 155 20.05 -38.40 -22.23
CA GLY A 155 19.67 -37.39 -21.23
C GLY A 155 19.73 -35.92 -21.66
N GLY A 156 19.42 -35.62 -22.93
CA GLY A 156 19.41 -34.23 -23.44
C GLY A 156 20.75 -33.50 -23.34
N LYS A 157 21.86 -34.22 -23.16
CA LYS A 157 23.15 -33.61 -22.86
C LYS A 157 23.90 -33.19 -24.13
N SER A 158 24.68 -32.12 -24.02
CA SER A 158 25.49 -31.62 -25.13
C SER A 158 26.61 -32.62 -25.49
N GLY A 159 27.15 -32.57 -26.71
CA GLY A 159 28.20 -33.49 -27.15
C GLY A 159 29.44 -33.55 -26.24
N VAL A 160 29.66 -32.52 -25.41
CA VAL A 160 30.76 -32.43 -24.42
C VAL A 160 30.49 -33.30 -23.18
N ASP A 161 29.23 -33.41 -22.77
CA ASP A 161 28.82 -34.22 -21.62
C ASP A 161 28.82 -35.72 -21.94
N LEU A 162 28.51 -36.07 -23.20
CA LEU A 162 28.64 -37.43 -23.74
C LEU A 162 30.10 -37.89 -23.75
N GLU A 163 31.04 -37.00 -24.08
CA GLU A 163 32.48 -37.29 -24.12
C GLU A 163 33.10 -37.51 -22.73
N ASN A 164 32.57 -36.84 -21.70
CA ASN A 164 32.99 -37.07 -20.31
C ASN A 164 32.48 -38.39 -19.73
N LEU A 165 31.28 -38.84 -20.14
CA LEU A 165 30.74 -40.17 -19.81
C LEU A 165 31.55 -41.32 -20.45
N PHE A 166 32.21 -41.07 -21.58
CA PHE A 166 33.10 -42.04 -22.23
C PHE A 166 34.46 -42.21 -21.51
N LYS A 167 34.87 -41.28 -20.63
CA LYS A 167 36.16 -41.35 -19.93
C LYS A 167 36.18 -42.31 -18.73
N GLU A 168 35.02 -42.76 -18.23
CA GLU A 168 34.92 -43.54 -16.99
C GLU A 168 34.56 -45.03 -17.18
N ALA A 169 34.43 -45.54 -18.42
CA ALA A 169 34.04 -46.94 -18.64
C ALA A 169 35.22 -47.94 -18.47
N PRO A 170 35.11 -48.97 -17.60
CA PRO A 170 36.16 -49.97 -17.43
C PRO A 170 36.21 -50.97 -18.59
N THR A 171 37.44 -51.32 -18.99
CA THR A 171 37.75 -52.33 -19.99
C THR A 171 37.85 -53.71 -19.35
N THR A 172 36.93 -54.65 -19.62
CA THR A 172 37.27 -56.08 -19.81
C THR A 172 36.10 -56.90 -20.36
N ARG A 173 36.48 -58.04 -20.98
CA ARG A 173 35.71 -58.88 -21.92
C ARG A 173 34.76 -59.90 -21.27
N ALA A 174 34.64 -59.94 -19.94
CA ALA A 174 34.01 -61.06 -19.23
C ALA A 174 32.54 -60.86 -18.80
N GLU A 175 31.96 -59.67 -18.91
CA GLU A 175 30.60 -59.40 -18.42
C GLU A 175 29.50 -59.44 -19.50
N VAL A 176 29.86 -59.67 -20.76
CA VAL A 176 28.92 -59.60 -21.90
C VAL A 176 28.16 -60.92 -22.15
N GLU A 177 28.53 -62.03 -21.51
CA GLU A 177 27.99 -63.35 -21.89
C GLU A 177 26.74 -63.83 -21.15
N THR A 178 26.28 -63.19 -20.06
CA THR A 178 25.26 -63.84 -19.20
C THR A 178 23.88 -63.16 -19.15
N HIS A 179 23.66 -62.00 -19.79
CA HIS A 179 22.37 -61.28 -19.67
C HIS A 179 21.62 -61.01 -20.99
N THR A 180 21.97 -61.69 -22.08
CA THR A 180 21.43 -61.41 -23.43
C THR A 180 20.49 -62.51 -23.97
N LYS A 181 19.90 -63.36 -23.13
CA LYS A 181 19.12 -64.51 -23.63
C LYS A 181 17.63 -64.57 -23.35
N GLU A 182 17.03 -63.77 -22.47
CA GLU A 182 15.58 -63.92 -22.18
C GLU A 182 14.72 -62.66 -22.30
N PHE A 183 15.25 -61.47 -22.58
CA PHE A 183 14.42 -60.26 -22.55
C PHE A 183 14.04 -59.66 -23.93
N PHE A 184 14.70 -60.01 -25.04
CA PHE A 184 14.60 -59.21 -26.28
C PHE A 184 14.42 -59.96 -27.61
N LEU A 185 13.75 -61.11 -27.68
CA LEU A 185 13.41 -61.70 -28.98
C LEU A 185 11.93 -62.09 -29.11
N GLY A 186 11.20 -61.25 -29.85
CA GLY A 186 9.86 -61.53 -30.34
C GLY A 186 9.37 -60.72 -31.54
N HIS A 187 10.12 -59.76 -32.10
CA HIS A 187 9.72 -59.07 -33.34
C HIS A 187 10.92 -58.71 -34.24
N PRO A 188 10.89 -58.99 -35.56
CA PRO A 188 12.08 -58.83 -36.42
C PRO A 188 12.51 -57.40 -36.78
N ASP A 189 11.69 -56.35 -36.62
CA ASP A 189 11.98 -55.06 -37.28
C ASP A 189 11.94 -53.78 -36.42
N LEU A 190 12.07 -53.84 -35.09
CA LEU A 190 12.18 -52.63 -34.27
C LEU A 190 13.30 -52.72 -33.22
N LYS A 191 14.48 -52.17 -33.54
CA LYS A 191 15.54 -51.85 -32.58
C LYS A 191 15.72 -50.33 -32.52
N PRO A 192 15.32 -49.63 -31.43
CA PRO A 192 15.58 -48.20 -31.28
C PRO A 192 17.07 -47.96 -31.04
N GLY A 193 17.73 -47.31 -32.00
CA GLY A 193 19.15 -46.99 -31.98
C GLY A 193 19.45 -45.69 -31.24
N THR A 194 20.50 -45.74 -30.43
CA THR A 194 21.11 -44.67 -29.64
C THR A 194 21.79 -43.61 -30.50
N ALA A 195 22.18 -42.49 -29.90
CA ALA A 195 23.12 -41.58 -30.51
C ALA A 195 24.49 -42.28 -30.73
N TRP A 196 25.03 -42.26 -31.94
CA TRP A 196 26.34 -42.87 -32.27
C TRP A 196 27.14 -41.95 -33.18
N THR A 197 28.43 -41.76 -32.87
CA THR A 197 29.39 -41.04 -33.71
C THR A 197 30.34 -42.02 -34.38
N LYS A 198 30.45 -42.00 -35.71
CA LYS A 198 31.37 -42.87 -36.47
C LYS A 198 32.19 -42.05 -37.44
N THR A 199 33.51 -42.14 -37.33
CA THR A 199 34.41 -41.61 -38.34
C THR A 199 34.30 -42.45 -39.62
N ILE A 200 33.75 -41.84 -40.66
CA ILE A 200 33.56 -42.45 -41.98
C ILE A 200 34.86 -42.41 -42.76
N PHE A 201 35.65 -41.34 -42.61
CA PHE A 201 36.85 -41.12 -43.42
C PHE A 201 37.87 -40.23 -42.69
N ILE A 202 39.16 -40.55 -42.82
CA ILE A 202 40.30 -39.67 -42.47
C ILE A 202 41.27 -39.68 -43.65
N SER A 203 41.68 -38.51 -44.14
CA SER A 203 42.70 -38.37 -45.18
C SER A 203 44.10 -38.63 -44.63
N LYS A 204 45.03 -39.01 -45.52
CA LYS A 204 46.46 -38.99 -45.16
C LYS A 204 46.89 -37.55 -44.80
N PRO A 205 47.79 -37.37 -43.84
CA PRO A 205 48.31 -36.05 -43.48
C PRO A 205 49.06 -35.42 -44.66
N MET A 206 48.71 -34.18 -45.01
CA MET A 206 49.51 -33.34 -45.89
C MET A 206 50.48 -32.53 -45.03
N THR A 207 51.77 -32.64 -45.31
CA THR A 207 52.82 -32.05 -44.48
C THR A 207 53.62 -31.02 -45.28
N GLN A 208 53.76 -29.81 -44.76
CA GLN A 208 54.56 -28.74 -45.37
C GLN A 208 55.59 -28.21 -44.37
N THR A 209 56.85 -28.19 -44.78
CA THR A 209 57.96 -27.71 -43.93
C THR A 209 58.42 -26.33 -44.38
N VAL A 210 58.46 -25.38 -43.45
CA VAL A 210 58.91 -24.00 -43.69
C VAL A 210 60.13 -23.71 -42.84
N ALA A 211 61.21 -23.21 -43.46
CA ALA A 211 62.44 -22.87 -42.75
C ALA A 211 62.32 -21.48 -42.11
N ALA A 212 62.22 -21.43 -40.79
CA ALA A 212 62.18 -20.21 -39.99
C ALA A 212 63.33 -20.23 -38.96
N GLY A 213 64.52 -19.80 -39.37
CA GLY A 213 65.72 -19.86 -38.52
C GLY A 213 66.31 -21.27 -38.37
N PRO A 214 67.08 -21.58 -37.31
CA PRO A 214 67.82 -22.85 -37.19
C PRO A 214 66.93 -24.08 -36.89
N VAL A 215 65.60 -23.93 -36.81
CA VAL A 215 64.65 -25.02 -36.52
C VAL A 215 63.58 -25.09 -37.63
N PRO A 216 63.41 -26.24 -38.32
CA PRO A 216 62.41 -26.39 -39.38
C PRO A 216 60.99 -26.57 -38.81
N VAL A 217 60.04 -25.69 -39.19
CA VAL A 217 58.63 -25.76 -38.77
C VAL A 217 57.84 -26.68 -39.68
N VAL A 218 57.16 -27.68 -39.11
CA VAL A 218 56.34 -28.65 -39.85
C VAL A 218 54.86 -28.39 -39.59
N PHE A 219 54.10 -28.13 -40.66
CA PHE A 219 52.65 -28.02 -40.65
C PHE A 219 52.04 -29.33 -41.16
N THR A 220 51.03 -29.87 -40.46
CA THR A 220 50.34 -31.12 -40.84
C THR A 220 48.83 -30.89 -40.89
N GLU A 221 48.20 -31.19 -42.03
CA GLU A 221 46.75 -31.06 -42.24
C GLU A 221 46.09 -32.41 -42.54
N THR A 222 44.95 -32.69 -41.91
CA THR A 222 44.11 -33.88 -42.17
C THR A 222 42.65 -33.50 -42.31
N PHE A 223 41.93 -34.18 -43.20
CA PHE A 223 40.49 -34.07 -43.36
C PHE A 223 39.82 -35.31 -42.79
N GLN A 224 38.85 -35.13 -41.90
CA GLN A 224 38.09 -36.19 -41.25
C GLN A 224 36.58 -36.00 -41.52
N LEU A 225 35.81 -37.07 -41.72
CA LEU A 225 34.35 -37.01 -41.85
C LEU A 225 33.70 -37.92 -40.83
N ASP A 226 32.82 -37.40 -39.99
CA ASP A 226 32.10 -38.14 -38.96
C ASP A 226 30.59 -38.12 -39.16
N LEU A 227 29.91 -39.20 -38.82
CA LEU A 227 28.44 -39.29 -38.79
C LEU A 227 27.96 -39.44 -37.36
N GLU A 228 27.05 -38.57 -36.93
CA GLU A 228 26.50 -38.52 -35.57
C GLU A 228 24.97 -38.51 -35.62
N CYS A 229 24.32 -39.46 -34.94
CA CYS A 229 22.85 -39.51 -34.82
C CYS A 229 22.38 -39.33 -33.37
N GLY A 230 21.10 -39.06 -33.11
CA GLY A 230 20.47 -38.97 -31.78
C GLY A 230 18.93 -39.06 -31.84
N LEU A 231 18.29 -39.47 -30.73
CA LEU A 231 16.85 -39.76 -30.63
C LEU A 231 16.25 -39.27 -29.29
N GLN A 232 15.11 -38.58 -29.35
CA GLN A 232 14.32 -38.13 -28.20
C GLN A 232 12.84 -38.47 -28.40
N ALA A 233 12.22 -39.15 -27.43
CA ALA A 233 10.80 -39.47 -27.43
C ALA A 233 10.11 -38.96 -26.16
N GLN A 234 8.95 -38.34 -26.30
CA GLN A 234 8.12 -37.86 -25.20
C GLN A 234 6.68 -38.31 -25.43
N ALA A 235 5.99 -38.68 -24.36
CA ALA A 235 4.57 -38.97 -24.34
C ALA A 235 3.94 -38.30 -23.12
N ASN A 236 2.74 -37.76 -23.28
CA ASN A 236 1.96 -37.19 -22.18
C ASN A 236 0.54 -37.74 -22.18
N ILE A 237 -0.01 -37.91 -20.99
CA ILE A 237 -1.40 -38.28 -20.75
C ILE A 237 -1.94 -37.32 -19.70
N THR A 238 -3.04 -36.66 -19.99
CA THR A 238 -3.74 -35.78 -19.05
C THR A 238 -5.14 -36.32 -18.85
N ALA A 239 -5.59 -36.45 -17.61
CA ALA A 239 -6.94 -36.86 -17.26
C ALA A 239 -7.55 -35.89 -16.27
N VAL A 240 -8.80 -35.49 -16.50
CA VAL A 240 -9.56 -34.61 -15.62
C VAL A 240 -10.86 -35.32 -15.25
N LEU A 241 -11.14 -35.42 -13.95
CA LEU A 241 -12.37 -35.96 -13.41
C LEU A 241 -13.07 -34.88 -12.59
N GLU A 242 -14.30 -34.54 -12.91
CA GLU A 242 -15.09 -33.57 -12.14
C GLU A 242 -16.42 -34.19 -11.71
N THR A 243 -16.79 -33.96 -10.46
CA THR A 243 -18.09 -34.32 -9.92
C THR A 243 -18.74 -33.07 -9.32
N GLU A 244 -20.03 -32.88 -9.57
CA GLU A 244 -20.77 -31.74 -9.01
C GLU A 244 -22.12 -32.24 -8.49
N GLN A 245 -22.47 -31.86 -7.28
CA GLN A 245 -23.79 -32.07 -6.70
C GLN A 245 -24.43 -30.71 -6.43
N SER A 246 -25.67 -30.55 -6.88
CA SER A 246 -26.44 -29.34 -6.68
C SER A 246 -27.76 -29.67 -6.01
N LEU A 247 -28.15 -28.86 -5.03
CA LEU A 247 -29.45 -28.89 -4.38
C LEU A 247 -30.11 -27.54 -4.59
N THR A 248 -31.29 -27.54 -5.19
CA THR A 248 -32.09 -26.33 -5.48
C THR A 248 -33.37 -26.37 -4.67
N PHE A 249 -33.79 -25.22 -4.16
CA PHE A 249 -34.99 -25.05 -3.35
C PHE A 249 -35.82 -23.90 -3.93
N LYS A 250 -37.03 -24.22 -4.41
CA LYS A 250 -37.99 -23.24 -4.94
C LYS A 250 -39.21 -23.14 -4.06
N TYR A 251 -39.55 -21.93 -3.64
CA TYR A 251 -40.76 -21.66 -2.86
C TYR A 251 -41.23 -20.22 -3.04
N SER A 252 -42.53 -20.04 -3.27
CA SER A 252 -43.16 -18.73 -3.32
C SER A 252 -44.38 -18.68 -2.41
N ALA A 253 -44.60 -17.55 -1.77
CA ALA A 253 -45.78 -17.29 -0.96
C ALA A 253 -46.17 -15.83 -1.06
N ARG A 254 -47.46 -15.54 -1.23
CA ARG A 254 -48.03 -14.21 -1.36
C ARG A 254 -49.27 -14.11 -0.50
N TYR A 255 -49.28 -13.14 0.41
CA TYR A 255 -50.42 -12.75 1.22
C TYR A 255 -51.03 -11.51 0.59
N GLU A 256 -52.31 -11.59 0.23
CA GLU A 256 -53.03 -10.49 -0.41
C GLU A 256 -54.52 -10.60 -0.07
N LYS A 257 -55.16 -9.46 0.23
CA LYS A 257 -56.61 -9.40 0.58
C LYS A 257 -57.06 -10.37 1.69
N GLY A 258 -56.20 -10.63 2.67
CA GLY A 258 -56.54 -11.51 3.80
C GLY A 258 -56.34 -13.01 3.55
N ALA A 259 -55.84 -13.40 2.38
CA ALA A 259 -55.56 -14.80 2.03
C ALA A 259 -54.08 -15.00 1.69
N VAL A 260 -53.53 -16.17 2.06
CA VAL A 260 -52.16 -16.58 1.67
C VAL A 260 -52.27 -17.59 0.52
N THR A 261 -51.69 -17.25 -0.62
CA THR A 261 -51.43 -18.17 -1.74
C THR A 261 -49.96 -18.57 -1.74
N SER A 262 -49.64 -19.86 -1.73
CA SER A 262 -48.26 -20.34 -1.81
C SER A 262 -48.09 -21.45 -2.84
N SER A 263 -46.89 -21.52 -3.44
CA SER A 263 -46.47 -22.69 -4.20
C SER A 263 -46.05 -23.81 -3.26
N LYS A 264 -46.12 -25.05 -3.74
CA LYS A 264 -45.52 -26.18 -3.01
C LYS A 264 -43.99 -26.01 -3.04
N PRO A 265 -43.28 -26.19 -1.90
CA PRO A 265 -41.83 -26.21 -1.90
C PRO A 265 -41.32 -27.33 -2.81
N ASP A 266 -40.51 -27.00 -3.81
CA ASP A 266 -39.91 -27.95 -4.74
C ASP A 266 -38.41 -28.01 -4.49
N VAL A 267 -37.89 -29.22 -4.24
CA VAL A 267 -36.48 -29.45 -3.94
C VAL A 267 -35.92 -30.45 -4.95
N LYS A 268 -35.02 -29.99 -5.80
CA LYS A 268 -34.38 -30.84 -6.82
C LYS A 268 -32.91 -31.04 -6.49
N VAL A 269 -32.47 -32.29 -6.57
CA VAL A 269 -31.06 -32.67 -6.46
C VAL A 269 -30.57 -33.05 -7.85
N GLY A 270 -29.49 -32.41 -8.32
CA GLY A 270 -28.85 -32.68 -9.59
C GLY A 270 -27.40 -33.11 -9.40
N ASN A 271 -26.97 -34.16 -10.10
CA ASN A 271 -25.60 -34.68 -10.06
C ASN A 271 -24.96 -34.60 -11.45
N ARG A 272 -23.72 -34.12 -11.54
CA ARG A 272 -22.91 -34.09 -12.76
C ARG A 272 -21.63 -34.89 -12.54
N PHE A 273 -21.18 -35.57 -13.60
CA PHE A 273 -19.92 -36.31 -13.63
C PHE A 273 -19.26 -36.12 -15.00
N ASN A 274 -18.04 -35.60 -15.04
CA ASN A 274 -17.29 -35.27 -16.26
C ASN A 274 -15.94 -36.01 -16.24
N ILE A 275 -15.59 -36.71 -17.33
CA ILE A 275 -14.29 -37.37 -17.49
C ILE A 275 -13.69 -36.96 -18.83
N GLN A 276 -12.48 -36.41 -18.80
CA GLN A 276 -11.67 -36.18 -19.99
C GLN A 276 -10.34 -36.89 -19.85
N VAL A 277 -9.89 -37.59 -20.90
CA VAL A 277 -8.57 -38.21 -20.98
C VAL A 277 -7.98 -37.91 -22.34
N LEU A 278 -6.83 -37.24 -22.38
CA LEU A 278 -6.12 -36.82 -23.59
C LEU A 278 -4.70 -37.38 -23.58
N ALA A 279 -4.17 -37.71 -24.76
CA ALA A 279 -2.83 -38.26 -24.90
C ALA A 279 -2.09 -37.62 -26.08
N GLY A 280 -0.85 -37.22 -25.86
CA GLY A 280 0.03 -36.70 -26.90
C GLY A 280 1.42 -37.32 -26.83
N GLY A 281 2.23 -37.00 -27.83
CA GLY A 281 3.62 -37.42 -27.86
C GLY A 281 4.40 -36.79 -29.00
N SER A 282 5.72 -36.78 -28.86
CA SER A 282 6.63 -36.27 -29.87
C SER A 282 7.87 -37.15 -29.94
N LEU A 283 8.35 -37.40 -31.15
CA LEU A 283 9.57 -38.12 -31.46
C LEU A 283 10.45 -37.24 -32.34
N VAL A 284 11.71 -37.05 -31.96
CA VAL A 284 12.70 -36.28 -32.72
C VAL A 284 13.91 -37.16 -32.95
N ALA A 285 14.33 -37.29 -34.21
CA ALA A 285 15.52 -38.02 -34.62
C ALA A 285 16.42 -37.09 -35.44
N THR A 286 17.68 -36.95 -35.04
CA THR A 286 18.64 -36.07 -35.70
C THR A 286 19.85 -36.87 -36.14
N CYS A 287 20.29 -36.74 -37.38
CA CYS A 287 21.51 -37.38 -37.90
C CYS A 287 22.32 -36.38 -38.72
N GLY A 288 23.57 -36.14 -38.38
CA GLY A 288 24.43 -35.20 -39.10
C GLY A 288 25.82 -35.71 -39.44
N LEU A 289 26.30 -35.26 -40.60
CA LEU A 289 27.64 -35.46 -41.11
C LEU A 289 28.49 -34.23 -40.78
N ILE A 290 29.70 -34.46 -40.27
CA ILE A 290 30.63 -33.43 -39.84
C ILE A 290 31.97 -33.65 -40.56
N PRO A 291 32.24 -32.94 -41.66
CA PRO A 291 33.57 -32.82 -42.22
C PRO A 291 34.38 -31.90 -41.31
N ARG A 292 35.54 -32.36 -40.84
CA ARG A 292 36.49 -31.67 -39.98
C ARG A 292 37.81 -31.52 -40.71
N ILE A 293 38.36 -30.31 -40.73
CA ILE A 293 39.75 -30.05 -41.13
C ILE A 293 40.54 -29.86 -39.85
N ASN A 294 41.60 -30.64 -39.65
CA ASN A 294 42.52 -30.49 -38.54
C ASN A 294 43.88 -30.01 -39.07
N ALA A 295 44.36 -28.87 -38.60
CA ALA A 295 45.66 -28.32 -38.96
C ALA A 295 46.56 -28.22 -37.71
N PHE A 296 47.78 -28.73 -37.77
CA PHE A 296 48.71 -28.83 -36.64
C PHE A 296 50.07 -28.21 -36.95
N ILE A 297 50.71 -27.59 -35.96
CA ILE A 297 52.09 -27.10 -36.02
C ILE A 297 52.93 -27.96 -35.06
N TYR A 298 54.01 -28.59 -35.56
CA TYR A 298 54.93 -29.43 -34.78
C TYR A 298 54.30 -30.59 -33.98
N ASP A 299 53.15 -31.14 -34.41
CA ASP A 299 52.36 -32.14 -33.66
C ASP A 299 51.90 -31.68 -32.24
N THR A 300 52.02 -30.38 -31.91
CA THR A 300 51.81 -29.88 -30.53
C THR A 300 50.63 -28.93 -30.38
N ILE A 301 50.33 -28.09 -31.36
CA ILE A 301 49.17 -27.19 -31.28
C ILE A 301 48.45 -27.23 -32.61
N GLY A 302 47.14 -27.49 -32.59
CA GLY A 302 46.33 -27.51 -33.79
C GLY A 302 44.97 -26.84 -33.64
N LEU A 303 44.42 -26.39 -34.76
CA LEU A 303 43.08 -25.86 -34.87
C LEU A 303 42.24 -26.85 -35.68
N ASN A 304 40.99 -27.07 -35.27
CA ASN A 304 40.04 -27.84 -36.04
C ASN A 304 38.75 -27.05 -36.32
N ALA A 305 38.24 -27.16 -37.54
CA ALA A 305 36.99 -26.54 -37.94
C ALA A 305 36.17 -27.51 -38.78
N GLY A 306 34.86 -27.55 -38.56
CA GLY A 306 33.96 -28.44 -39.29
C GLY A 306 32.53 -27.92 -39.41
N LEU A 307 31.90 -28.21 -40.55
CA LEU A 307 30.53 -27.79 -40.87
C LEU A 307 29.57 -28.97 -40.70
N ARG A 308 28.84 -29.05 -39.59
CA ARG A 308 27.82 -30.08 -39.37
C ARG A 308 26.66 -29.85 -40.34
N ALA A 309 26.41 -30.80 -41.24
CA ALA A 309 25.18 -30.89 -42.02
C ALA A 309 24.31 -32.00 -41.45
N SER A 310 23.17 -31.65 -40.85
CA SER A 310 22.24 -32.60 -40.23
C SER A 310 20.92 -32.70 -40.96
N ILE A 311 20.29 -33.85 -40.84
CA ILE A 311 18.90 -34.12 -41.19
C ILE A 311 18.16 -34.38 -39.89
N ILE A 312 17.07 -33.67 -39.67
CA ILE A 312 16.25 -33.70 -38.47
C ILE A 312 14.87 -34.16 -38.88
N GLY A 313 14.47 -35.36 -38.44
CA GLY A 313 13.11 -35.87 -38.53
C GLY A 313 12.36 -35.58 -37.25
N ARG A 314 11.20 -34.92 -37.36
CA ARG A 314 10.27 -34.69 -36.25
C ARG A 314 8.96 -35.39 -36.56
N ALA A 315 8.46 -36.14 -35.60
CA ALA A 315 7.10 -36.66 -35.59
C ALA A 315 6.42 -36.16 -34.32
N SER A 316 5.21 -35.64 -34.41
CA SER A 316 4.42 -35.30 -33.23
C SER A 316 2.98 -35.73 -33.42
N TYR A 317 2.36 -36.05 -32.30
CA TYR A 317 0.99 -36.51 -32.19
C TYR A 317 0.32 -35.77 -31.04
N THR A 318 -0.80 -35.13 -31.29
CA THR A 318 -1.56 -34.39 -30.27
C THR A 318 -3.04 -34.69 -30.41
N THR A 319 -3.74 -34.83 -29.29
CA THR A 319 -5.19 -35.05 -29.28
C THR A 319 -5.92 -33.87 -28.67
N SER A 320 -7.04 -33.47 -29.27
CA SER A 320 -7.95 -32.44 -28.76
C SER A 320 -9.40 -32.92 -28.74
N CYS A 321 -10.23 -32.31 -27.89
CA CYS A 321 -11.68 -32.54 -27.85
C CYS A 321 -12.47 -31.40 -28.54
N GLU A 322 -11.82 -30.51 -29.32
CA GLU A 322 -12.45 -29.29 -29.86
C GLU A 322 -13.64 -29.57 -30.81
N ASN A 323 -13.69 -30.73 -31.47
CA ASN A 323 -14.75 -31.13 -32.41
C ASN A 323 -15.52 -32.40 -31.96
N ALA A 324 -15.56 -32.71 -30.66
CA ALA A 324 -16.22 -33.91 -30.12
C ALA A 324 -17.77 -33.82 -30.15
N ALA A 325 -18.36 -33.44 -31.28
CA ALA A 325 -19.79 -33.19 -31.42
C ALA A 325 -20.64 -34.46 -31.54
N THR A 326 -20.08 -35.66 -31.79
CA THR A 326 -20.91 -36.89 -31.94
C THR A 326 -20.23 -38.21 -31.57
N THR A 327 -18.93 -38.21 -31.25
CA THR A 327 -18.19 -39.44 -30.92
C THR A 327 -17.41 -39.25 -29.63
N TRP A 328 -17.52 -40.19 -28.70
CA TRP A 328 -16.81 -40.34 -27.42
C TRP A 328 -15.27 -40.46 -27.55
N LYS A 329 -14.71 -39.97 -28.65
CA LYS A 329 -13.33 -40.15 -29.09
C LYS A 329 -12.76 -38.78 -29.49
N PRO A 330 -11.58 -38.40 -28.98
CA PRO A 330 -10.90 -37.17 -29.37
C PRO A 330 -10.44 -37.21 -30.84
N GLU A 331 -10.18 -36.04 -31.43
CA GLU A 331 -9.48 -35.92 -32.71
C GLU A 331 -7.97 -35.92 -32.46
N GLY A 332 -7.21 -36.60 -33.33
CA GLY A 332 -5.76 -36.64 -33.27
C GLY A 332 -5.14 -35.95 -34.48
N GLU A 333 -4.07 -35.20 -34.29
CA GLU A 333 -3.28 -34.62 -35.38
C GLU A 333 -1.88 -35.22 -35.35
N VAL A 334 -1.42 -35.73 -36.50
CA VAL A 334 -0.04 -36.18 -36.70
C VAL A 334 0.69 -35.16 -37.58
N LYS A 335 1.83 -34.68 -37.11
CA LYS A 335 2.75 -33.84 -37.88
C LYS A 335 4.05 -34.57 -38.10
N LEU A 336 4.47 -34.73 -39.35
CA LEU A 336 5.80 -35.21 -39.73
C LEU A 336 6.56 -34.10 -40.44
N GLY A 337 7.74 -33.76 -39.92
CA GLY A 337 8.62 -32.76 -40.50
C GLY A 337 10.02 -33.31 -40.75
N LEU A 338 10.60 -32.95 -41.88
CA LEU A 338 12.02 -33.16 -42.20
C LEU A 338 12.68 -31.79 -42.37
N SER A 339 13.78 -31.57 -41.68
CA SER A 339 14.55 -30.32 -41.74
C SER A 339 16.03 -30.61 -41.95
N ALA A 340 16.73 -29.73 -42.66
CA ALA A 340 18.18 -29.73 -42.75
C ALA A 340 18.77 -28.72 -41.78
N GLY A 341 19.75 -29.11 -40.99
CA GLY A 341 20.52 -28.22 -40.13
C GLY A 341 21.91 -27.98 -40.69
N LEU A 342 22.39 -26.73 -40.66
CA LEU A 342 23.79 -26.39 -40.88
C LEU A 342 24.36 -25.75 -39.63
N GLY A 343 25.40 -26.36 -39.06
CA GLY A 343 26.10 -25.91 -37.86
C GLY A 343 27.59 -25.71 -38.11
N LEU A 344 28.20 -24.66 -37.56
CA LEU A 344 29.66 -24.45 -37.61
C LEU A 344 30.31 -24.78 -36.26
N LYS A 345 31.24 -25.73 -36.26
CA LYS A 345 32.08 -26.10 -35.12
C LYS A 345 33.52 -25.66 -35.35
N VAL A 346 34.13 -25.02 -34.37
CA VAL A 346 35.55 -24.66 -34.37
C VAL A 346 36.14 -25.14 -33.05
N GLY A 347 37.41 -25.51 -32.99
CA GLY A 347 38.11 -25.87 -31.77
C GLY A 347 39.62 -25.86 -31.91
N ALA A 348 40.29 -26.12 -30.80
CA ALA A 348 41.74 -26.12 -30.69
C ALA A 348 42.23 -27.36 -29.94
N ARG A 349 43.41 -27.86 -30.25
CA ARG A 349 44.02 -29.04 -29.61
C ARG A 349 45.45 -28.71 -29.19
N GLY A 350 45.80 -29.03 -27.95
CA GLY A 350 47.16 -28.93 -27.41
C GLY A 350 47.71 -30.31 -27.03
N GLN A 351 48.93 -30.62 -27.44
CA GLN A 351 49.63 -31.88 -27.23
C GLN A 351 51.13 -31.63 -26.97
N VAL A 352 51.80 -32.51 -26.22
CA VAL A 352 53.19 -32.33 -25.74
C VAL A 352 54.21 -32.70 -26.84
N PRO A 353 55.28 -31.90 -27.08
CA PRO A 353 56.24 -32.15 -28.16
C PRO A 353 56.96 -33.51 -28.05
N GLY A 354 57.01 -34.27 -29.15
CA GLY A 354 57.70 -35.57 -29.23
C GLY A 354 56.80 -36.81 -29.13
N SER A 355 55.48 -36.65 -29.03
CA SER A 355 54.51 -37.75 -29.06
C SER A 355 54.12 -38.10 -30.51
N SER A 356 55.03 -38.74 -31.26
CA SER A 356 54.88 -39.01 -32.70
C SER A 356 53.63 -39.84 -33.04
N PHE A 357 52.84 -39.34 -34.01
CA PHE A 357 51.65 -40.00 -34.55
C PHE A 357 51.99 -41.09 -35.58
N LEU A 358 52.56 -42.22 -35.15
CA LEU A 358 52.69 -43.42 -35.98
C LEU A 358 52.47 -44.68 -35.14
N GLY A 359 51.21 -45.03 -34.89
CA GLY A 359 50.84 -46.32 -34.27
C GLY A 359 49.54 -46.25 -33.48
N THR A 360 48.68 -47.23 -33.71
CA THR A 360 47.25 -47.34 -33.39
C THR A 360 46.81 -47.34 -31.91
N SER A 361 47.49 -46.66 -30.98
CA SER A 361 47.08 -46.62 -29.56
C SER A 361 47.52 -45.39 -28.74
N GLY A 362 47.76 -44.22 -29.35
CA GLY A 362 48.36 -43.05 -28.67
C GLY A 362 47.43 -41.90 -28.28
N THR A 363 46.17 -42.12 -27.89
CA THR A 363 45.21 -41.03 -27.59
C THR A 363 45.39 -40.32 -26.25
N ALA A 364 46.33 -40.73 -25.39
CA ALA A 364 46.30 -40.37 -23.98
C ALA A 364 47.05 -39.08 -23.54
N LEU A 365 47.68 -38.32 -24.45
CA LEU A 365 48.61 -37.22 -24.04
C LEU A 365 48.34 -35.85 -24.68
N GLY A 366 47.14 -35.57 -25.18
CA GLY A 366 46.75 -34.23 -25.68
C GLY A 366 45.31 -33.84 -25.32
N ALA A 367 45.09 -32.58 -24.92
CA ALA A 367 43.79 -32.03 -24.60
C ALA A 367 43.19 -31.33 -25.83
N THR A 368 41.96 -31.69 -26.19
CA THR A 368 41.20 -31.03 -27.26
C THR A 368 40.14 -30.13 -26.62
N TRP A 369 40.18 -28.84 -26.92
CA TRP A 369 39.22 -27.83 -26.50
C TRP A 369 38.25 -27.53 -27.64
N TYR A 370 37.01 -28.00 -27.53
CA TYR A 370 35.93 -27.64 -28.44
C TYR A 370 35.06 -26.52 -27.82
N PRO A 371 35.08 -25.28 -28.32
CA PRO A 371 34.04 -24.29 -28.03
C PRO A 371 32.68 -24.69 -28.65
N PRO A 372 31.57 -24.08 -28.19
CA PRO A 372 30.20 -24.41 -28.61
C PRO A 372 29.97 -24.21 -30.12
N GLU A 373 28.91 -24.82 -30.67
CA GLU A 373 28.45 -24.53 -32.04
C GLU A 373 28.23 -23.01 -32.19
N LEU A 374 29.05 -22.35 -33.01
CA LEU A 374 29.07 -20.88 -33.11
C LEU A 374 27.85 -20.35 -33.86
N PHE A 375 27.23 -21.19 -34.68
CA PHE A 375 26.04 -20.87 -35.48
C PHE A 375 25.35 -22.16 -35.88
N THR A 376 24.04 -22.26 -35.65
CA THR A 376 23.19 -23.37 -36.10
C THR A 376 21.95 -22.80 -36.76
N LYS A 377 21.71 -23.16 -38.02
CA LYS A 377 20.53 -22.72 -38.78
C LYS A 377 19.80 -23.92 -39.34
N GLU A 378 18.54 -24.05 -38.98
CA GLU A 378 17.63 -25.07 -39.50
C GLU A 378 16.85 -24.53 -40.69
N PHE A 379 16.67 -25.39 -41.68
CA PHE A 379 15.91 -25.12 -42.89
C PHE A 379 14.86 -26.22 -43.01
N PRO A 380 13.56 -25.90 -42.90
CA PRO A 380 12.52 -26.89 -43.12
C PRO A 380 12.59 -27.38 -44.57
N LEU A 381 12.66 -28.69 -44.76
CA LEU A 381 12.69 -29.29 -46.10
C LEU A 381 11.28 -29.69 -46.54
N VAL A 382 10.54 -30.38 -45.66
CA VAL A 382 9.17 -30.86 -45.89
C VAL A 382 8.44 -30.93 -44.55
N GLU A 383 7.17 -30.54 -44.51
CA GLU A 383 6.29 -30.74 -43.36
C GLU A 383 4.91 -31.21 -43.85
N ASP A 384 4.50 -32.41 -43.44
CA ASP A 384 3.21 -32.99 -43.74
C ASP A 384 2.37 -33.12 -42.46
N LYS A 385 1.06 -32.84 -42.58
CA LYS A 385 0.10 -32.88 -41.49
C LYS A 385 -1.14 -33.64 -41.92
N TRP A 386 -1.67 -34.51 -41.07
CA TRP A 386 -2.94 -35.17 -41.31
C TRP A 386 -3.65 -35.53 -40.01
N SER A 387 -4.98 -35.55 -40.08
CA SER A 387 -5.85 -35.91 -38.97
C SER A 387 -6.02 -37.44 -38.89
N VAL A 388 -6.03 -37.95 -37.66
CA VAL A 388 -6.28 -39.35 -37.31
C VAL A 388 -7.27 -39.42 -36.16
N LEU A 389 -7.75 -40.62 -35.85
CA LEU A 389 -8.56 -40.83 -34.65
C LEU A 389 -7.70 -40.64 -33.39
N GLY A 390 -8.12 -39.76 -32.49
CA GLY A 390 -7.41 -39.43 -31.27
C GLY A 390 -7.41 -40.57 -30.24
N LEU A 391 -6.37 -40.62 -29.41
CA LEU A 391 -6.25 -41.54 -28.28
C LEU A 391 -6.75 -40.83 -27.03
N GLY A 392 -7.73 -41.43 -26.35
CA GLY A 392 -8.33 -40.83 -25.16
C GLY A 392 -9.85 -41.00 -25.12
N TYR A 393 -10.47 -40.27 -24.20
CA TYR A 393 -11.90 -40.28 -23.96
C TYR A 393 -12.37 -38.85 -23.71
N CYS A 394 -13.37 -38.41 -24.47
CA CYS A 394 -14.05 -37.14 -24.25
C CYS A 394 -15.50 -37.45 -23.84
N THR A 395 -15.97 -36.81 -22.77
CA THR A 395 -17.38 -36.57 -22.52
C THR A 395 -17.92 -35.55 -23.53
N PRO A 396 -19.19 -35.68 -23.99
CA PRO A 396 -19.78 -34.69 -24.88
C PRO A 396 -19.82 -33.31 -24.22
N THR A 397 -19.54 -32.29 -25.01
CA THR A 397 -19.66 -30.87 -24.63
C THR A 397 -20.92 -30.28 -25.24
N CYS A 398 -21.28 -29.09 -24.74
CA CYS A 398 -22.49 -28.29 -25.00
C CYS A 398 -22.74 -27.88 -26.47
N THR A 399 -22.50 -28.76 -27.43
CA THR A 399 -22.53 -28.55 -28.90
C THR A 399 -22.74 -29.87 -29.67
N ASN A 400 -23.20 -30.94 -29.00
CA ASN A 400 -23.37 -32.28 -29.57
C ASN A 400 -24.78 -32.56 -30.16
N ALA A 401 -25.63 -31.53 -30.25
CA ALA A 401 -27.00 -31.53 -30.70
C ALA A 401 -27.94 -32.47 -29.92
N ALA A 402 -27.57 -32.86 -28.70
CA ALA A 402 -28.34 -33.79 -27.87
C ALA A 402 -28.46 -33.26 -26.44
N GLN A 403 -29.69 -33.15 -25.93
CA GLN A 403 -29.92 -32.75 -24.53
C GLN A 403 -29.36 -33.81 -23.57
N ASP A 404 -28.13 -33.61 -23.10
CA ASP A 404 -27.46 -34.50 -22.16
C ASP A 404 -26.76 -33.77 -21.00
N ALA A 405 -26.39 -34.52 -19.95
CA ALA A 405 -25.81 -33.98 -18.72
C ALA A 405 -26.66 -32.88 -18.01
N LEU A 406 -26.16 -31.65 -17.88
CA LEU A 406 -26.83 -30.53 -17.20
C LEU A 406 -27.71 -29.69 -18.14
N GLU A 407 -27.76 -30.06 -19.42
CA GLU A 407 -28.48 -29.33 -20.46
C GLU A 407 -29.99 -29.31 -20.25
N THR A 408 -30.55 -28.13 -20.30
CA THR A 408 -32.00 -27.95 -20.23
C THR A 408 -32.68 -27.95 -21.59
N ASP A 409 -31.92 -27.77 -22.67
CA ASP A 409 -32.25 -28.12 -24.06
C ASP A 409 -30.95 -28.50 -24.77
N ALA A 410 -31.04 -29.14 -25.94
CA ALA A 410 -29.86 -29.59 -26.68
C ALA A 410 -28.81 -28.48 -26.83
N ASP A 411 -27.62 -28.75 -26.31
CA ASP A 411 -26.42 -27.92 -26.34
C ASP A 411 -26.46 -26.66 -25.46
N CYS A 412 -27.42 -26.55 -24.56
CA CYS A 412 -27.59 -25.32 -23.80
C CYS A 412 -28.28 -25.48 -22.44
N GLY A 413 -28.01 -24.50 -21.59
CA GLY A 413 -28.69 -24.29 -20.32
C GLY A 413 -28.26 -25.24 -19.21
N GLY A 414 -27.77 -24.70 -18.10
CA GLY A 414 -27.27 -25.46 -16.95
C GLY A 414 -25.77 -25.80 -17.01
N GLY A 415 -25.09 -25.74 -15.85
CA GLY A 415 -23.66 -26.04 -15.74
C GLY A 415 -22.75 -24.96 -16.34
N GLN A 416 -21.70 -25.39 -17.07
CA GLN A 416 -20.79 -24.52 -17.83
C GLN A 416 -21.22 -24.33 -19.30
N CYS A 417 -22.42 -24.76 -19.66
CA CYS A 417 -22.96 -24.58 -21.00
C CYS A 417 -23.46 -23.15 -21.19
N ASN A 418 -23.32 -22.64 -22.41
CA ASN A 418 -23.92 -21.36 -22.79
C ASN A 418 -25.43 -21.43 -22.55
N GLY A 419 -26.01 -20.31 -22.16
CA GLY A 419 -27.44 -20.25 -21.93
C GLY A 419 -28.22 -20.61 -23.20
N CYS A 420 -29.38 -21.20 -23.01
CA CYS A 420 -30.30 -21.56 -24.06
C CYS A 420 -30.88 -20.33 -24.74
N ALA A 421 -30.86 -20.34 -26.07
CA ALA A 421 -31.50 -19.31 -26.87
C ALA A 421 -33.03 -19.29 -26.66
N GLU A 422 -33.69 -18.20 -27.06
CA GLU A 422 -35.15 -18.07 -26.94
C GLU A 422 -35.91 -19.27 -27.54
N GLY A 423 -36.91 -19.77 -26.79
CA GLY A 423 -37.77 -20.90 -27.14
C GLY A 423 -37.23 -22.29 -26.74
N LYS A 424 -35.99 -22.38 -26.25
CA LYS A 424 -35.33 -23.63 -25.84
C LYS A 424 -35.62 -23.98 -24.37
N GLY A 425 -35.71 -25.26 -24.05
CA GLY A 425 -35.94 -25.82 -22.72
C GLY A 425 -35.02 -25.26 -21.63
N CYS A 426 -35.59 -25.01 -20.47
CA CYS A 426 -34.91 -24.46 -19.29
C CYS A 426 -35.53 -25.02 -18.01
N SER A 427 -34.79 -24.97 -16.90
CA SER A 427 -35.33 -25.31 -15.57
C SER A 427 -35.19 -24.17 -14.55
N LYS A 428 -34.31 -23.21 -14.81
CA LYS A 428 -34.06 -21.98 -14.03
C LYS A 428 -33.56 -20.88 -14.96
N ASN A 429 -33.68 -19.61 -14.55
CA ASN A 429 -33.38 -18.45 -15.40
C ASN A 429 -31.92 -18.42 -15.87
N SER A 430 -30.97 -18.93 -15.09
CA SER A 430 -29.56 -19.06 -15.48
C SER A 430 -29.31 -20.02 -16.63
N ASP A 431 -30.30 -20.82 -17.01
CA ASP A 431 -30.20 -21.74 -18.12
C ASP A 431 -30.45 -21.04 -19.46
N CYS A 432 -30.80 -19.75 -19.47
CA CYS A 432 -31.14 -18.97 -20.67
C CYS A 432 -30.03 -17.97 -21.01
N ALA A 433 -29.65 -17.88 -22.29
CA ALA A 433 -28.59 -16.97 -22.74
C ALA A 433 -29.05 -15.52 -22.72
N VAL A 434 -30.36 -15.35 -22.87
CA VAL A 434 -31.08 -14.09 -22.82
C VAL A 434 -32.43 -14.39 -22.15
N GLY A 435 -32.85 -13.52 -21.23
CA GLY A 435 -34.13 -13.62 -20.54
C GLY A 435 -34.15 -14.64 -19.41
N PHE A 436 -35.27 -15.33 -19.24
CA PHE A 436 -35.63 -16.10 -18.05
C PHE A 436 -36.39 -17.37 -18.42
N CYS A 437 -36.56 -18.27 -17.45
CA CYS A 437 -37.12 -19.58 -17.69
C CYS A 437 -38.62 -19.63 -17.44
N ALA A 438 -39.40 -19.32 -18.48
CA ALA A 438 -40.87 -19.28 -18.45
C ALA A 438 -41.48 -20.61 -18.92
N ALA A 439 -42.31 -21.24 -18.09
CA ALA A 439 -42.99 -22.52 -18.41
C ALA A 439 -42.06 -23.64 -18.93
N GLY A 440 -40.80 -23.65 -18.47
CA GLY A 440 -39.79 -24.63 -18.88
C GLY A 440 -39.13 -24.33 -20.23
N LYS A 441 -39.28 -23.12 -20.77
CA LYS A 441 -38.55 -22.62 -21.94
C LYS A 441 -37.98 -21.22 -21.70
N CYS A 442 -36.80 -20.95 -22.26
CA CYS A 442 -36.19 -19.64 -22.28
C CYS A 442 -37.05 -18.69 -23.06
N SER A 443 -37.51 -17.64 -22.40
CA SER A 443 -38.35 -16.60 -22.97
C SER A 443 -37.63 -15.28 -22.82
N ASN A 444 -37.62 -14.51 -23.90
CA ASN A 444 -37.12 -13.14 -23.93
C ASN A 444 -38.24 -12.11 -23.99
N THR A 445 -39.49 -12.59 -24.05
CA THR A 445 -40.66 -11.80 -24.44
C THR A 445 -41.73 -11.76 -23.36
N ASP A 446 -41.52 -12.46 -22.24
CA ASP A 446 -42.57 -12.65 -21.23
C ASP A 446 -42.19 -12.12 -19.83
N HIS A 447 -40.96 -11.61 -19.60
CA HIS A 447 -40.58 -11.09 -18.26
C HIS A 447 -41.11 -9.69 -18.06
N CYS A 448 -41.05 -8.91 -19.13
CA CYS A 448 -41.56 -7.54 -19.19
C CYS A 448 -43.06 -7.38 -18.92
N GLN A 449 -43.81 -8.44 -18.59
CA GLN A 449 -45.26 -8.44 -18.34
C GLN A 449 -45.73 -9.54 -17.35
N ASP A 450 -44.84 -10.24 -16.66
CA ASP A 450 -45.23 -11.35 -15.77
C ASP A 450 -45.52 -10.91 -14.32
N GLY A 451 -45.35 -9.62 -14.02
CA GLY A 451 -45.68 -9.00 -12.74
C GLY A 451 -44.66 -9.29 -11.64
N ILE A 452 -43.48 -9.82 -11.97
CA ILE A 452 -42.33 -9.95 -11.07
C ILE A 452 -41.12 -9.17 -11.61
N ILE A 453 -40.02 -9.11 -10.87
CA ILE A 453 -38.77 -8.49 -11.34
C ILE A 453 -37.82 -9.63 -11.67
N ASP A 454 -37.59 -9.91 -12.95
CA ASP A 454 -36.61 -10.89 -13.38
C ASP A 454 -35.94 -10.51 -14.72
N GLY A 455 -35.12 -11.42 -15.27
CA GLY A 455 -34.25 -11.07 -16.41
C GLY A 455 -33.31 -9.90 -16.11
N ASP A 456 -33.33 -8.89 -16.95
CA ASP A 456 -32.54 -7.65 -16.85
C ASP A 456 -33.37 -6.44 -16.36
N GLU A 457 -34.60 -6.68 -15.89
CA GLU A 457 -35.47 -5.62 -15.39
C GLU A 457 -34.89 -4.90 -14.19
N THR A 458 -34.93 -3.57 -14.24
CA THR A 458 -34.59 -2.74 -13.08
C THR A 458 -35.80 -2.45 -12.21
N ALA A 459 -37.03 -2.66 -12.71
CA ALA A 459 -38.26 -2.69 -11.93
C ALA A 459 -39.32 -3.59 -12.58
N THR A 460 -40.37 -3.95 -11.86
CA THR A 460 -41.36 -4.94 -12.31
C THR A 460 -41.87 -4.62 -13.72
N ASP A 461 -41.69 -5.55 -14.64
CA ASP A 461 -42.14 -5.46 -16.03
C ASP A 461 -41.42 -4.36 -16.87
N CYS A 462 -40.28 -3.82 -16.43
CA CYS A 462 -39.60 -2.72 -17.12
C CYS A 462 -38.09 -2.52 -16.80
N GLY A 463 -37.40 -1.79 -17.69
CA GLY A 463 -35.99 -1.43 -17.52
C GLY A 463 -35.02 -2.52 -17.99
N GLY A 464 -33.71 -2.25 -17.95
CA GLY A 464 -32.74 -3.10 -18.62
C GLY A 464 -32.66 -2.86 -20.13
N ALA A 465 -31.96 -3.76 -20.82
CA ALA A 465 -31.73 -3.71 -22.27
C ALA A 465 -32.86 -4.36 -23.08
N LEU A 466 -33.59 -5.31 -22.50
CA LEU A 466 -34.57 -6.16 -23.21
C LEU A 466 -36.02 -5.76 -22.94
N CYS A 467 -36.32 -5.11 -21.81
CA CYS A 467 -37.67 -4.62 -21.52
C CYS A 467 -37.91 -3.19 -21.96
N ASP A 468 -39.20 -2.90 -22.09
CA ASP A 468 -39.69 -1.55 -22.26
C ASP A 468 -39.14 -0.68 -21.13
N LYS A 469 -38.60 0.48 -21.47
CA LYS A 469 -38.01 1.36 -20.46
C LYS A 469 -39.03 1.68 -19.36
N CYS A 470 -38.55 1.80 -18.14
CA CYS A 470 -39.36 2.05 -16.98
C CYS A 470 -40.03 3.42 -17.00
N PRO A 471 -41.35 3.49 -16.69
CA PRO A 471 -42.02 4.75 -16.44
C PRO A 471 -41.50 5.42 -15.16
N LEU A 472 -41.89 6.67 -14.95
CA LEU A 472 -41.43 7.48 -13.83
C LEU A 472 -41.70 6.83 -12.46
N GLY A 473 -40.75 6.97 -11.54
CA GLY A 473 -40.79 6.46 -10.17
C GLY A 473 -40.48 4.97 -10.03
N ARG A 474 -40.17 4.27 -11.13
CA ARG A 474 -39.70 2.87 -11.11
C ARG A 474 -38.19 2.81 -10.97
N ALA A 475 -37.69 1.73 -10.40
CA ALA A 475 -36.25 1.56 -10.17
C ALA A 475 -35.46 1.45 -11.49
N CYS A 476 -34.25 2.00 -11.47
CA CYS A 476 -33.30 2.02 -12.59
C CYS A 476 -31.88 1.89 -12.05
N LEU A 477 -30.96 1.40 -12.87
CA LEU A 477 -29.52 1.37 -12.58
C LEU A 477 -28.77 2.36 -13.46
N THR A 478 -29.32 2.62 -14.65
CA THR A 478 -28.76 3.47 -15.68
C THR A 478 -29.84 4.37 -16.28
N PRO A 479 -29.47 5.51 -16.87
CA PRO A 479 -30.45 6.39 -17.53
C PRO A 479 -31.17 5.71 -18.71
N SER A 480 -30.53 4.71 -19.34
CA SER A 480 -31.14 3.88 -20.40
C SER A 480 -32.34 3.06 -19.95
N ASP A 481 -32.42 2.74 -18.66
CA ASP A 481 -33.53 1.95 -18.12
C ASP A 481 -34.83 2.75 -18.06
N CYS A 482 -34.77 4.08 -18.20
CA CYS A 482 -35.92 4.97 -18.00
C CYS A 482 -36.49 5.50 -19.30
N LYS A 483 -37.83 5.52 -19.44
CA LYS A 483 -38.52 6.07 -20.62
C LYS A 483 -38.12 7.52 -20.87
N SER A 484 -37.90 8.26 -19.80
CA SER A 484 -37.40 9.63 -19.81
C SER A 484 -35.94 9.75 -20.26
N GLY A 485 -35.13 8.71 -20.05
CA GLY A 485 -33.68 8.76 -20.25
C GLY A 485 -32.90 9.26 -19.04
N PHE A 486 -33.54 9.40 -17.87
CA PHE A 486 -32.96 10.00 -16.66
C PHE A 486 -33.20 9.12 -15.44
N CYS A 487 -32.12 8.79 -14.72
CA CYS A 487 -32.14 7.89 -13.56
C CYS A 487 -31.51 8.57 -12.36
N LYS A 488 -32.33 8.87 -11.33
CA LYS A 488 -31.89 9.50 -10.10
C LYS A 488 -31.30 8.46 -9.15
N ALA A 489 -29.97 8.47 -9.01
CA ALA A 489 -29.29 7.65 -8.01
C ALA A 489 -29.57 8.17 -6.58
N LEU A 490 -29.59 7.27 -5.58
CA LEU A 490 -29.75 7.64 -4.17
C LEU A 490 -28.38 7.79 -3.46
N PRO A 491 -27.92 9.02 -3.13
CA PRO A 491 -26.68 9.23 -2.40
C PRO A 491 -26.78 8.69 -0.96
N GLY A 492 -25.74 8.00 -0.48
CA GLY A 492 -25.62 7.57 0.93
C GLY A 492 -26.11 6.16 1.28
N SER A 493 -26.55 5.35 0.30
CA SER A 493 -27.10 4.00 0.55
C SER A 493 -26.15 2.83 0.26
N GLY A 494 -25.00 3.07 -0.38
CA GLY A 494 -24.07 2.02 -0.81
C GLY A 494 -24.62 1.08 -1.92
N SER A 495 -25.75 1.43 -2.53
CA SER A 495 -26.38 0.69 -3.63
C SER A 495 -26.34 1.49 -4.93
N SER A 496 -26.16 0.81 -6.07
CA SER A 496 -26.24 1.38 -7.41
C SER A 496 -27.70 1.62 -7.90
N LEU A 497 -28.70 1.32 -7.07
CA LEU A 497 -30.11 1.43 -7.42
C LEU A 497 -30.64 2.87 -7.31
N GLY A 498 -31.23 3.38 -8.40
CA GLY A 498 -31.90 4.67 -8.51
C GLY A 498 -33.37 4.56 -8.96
N PHE A 499 -34.02 5.69 -9.27
CA PHE A 499 -35.40 5.73 -9.81
C PHE A 499 -35.52 6.61 -11.04
N CYS A 500 -36.39 6.21 -11.99
CA CYS A 500 -36.65 6.96 -13.20
C CYS A 500 -37.37 8.26 -12.91
N VAL A 501 -36.78 9.36 -13.36
CA VAL A 501 -37.30 10.72 -13.14
C VAL A 501 -37.73 11.35 -14.45
N ALA A 502 -38.62 12.35 -14.37
CA ALA A 502 -39.32 12.87 -15.54
C ALA A 502 -38.40 13.67 -16.48
N ASP A 503 -37.37 14.26 -15.90
CA ASP A 503 -36.64 15.41 -16.38
C ASP A 503 -35.16 15.20 -16.01
N PRO A 504 -34.16 15.57 -16.86
CA PRO A 504 -32.75 15.63 -16.45
C PRO A 504 -32.57 16.39 -15.14
N CYS A 505 -33.42 17.39 -14.92
CA CYS A 505 -33.49 18.25 -13.74
C CYS A 505 -33.85 17.54 -12.42
N GLU A 506 -33.83 16.22 -12.38
CA GLU A 506 -34.12 15.41 -11.21
C GLU A 506 -33.17 14.20 -11.09
N ASP A 507 -32.15 14.08 -11.93
CA ASP A 507 -31.29 12.89 -12.07
C ASP A 507 -30.02 12.89 -11.19
N ASN A 508 -29.85 13.93 -10.38
CA ASN A 508 -28.70 14.28 -9.55
C ASN A 508 -27.38 14.48 -10.32
N THR A 509 -27.41 14.76 -11.63
CA THR A 509 -26.20 14.96 -12.44
C THR A 509 -26.22 16.30 -13.17
N LYS A 510 -25.14 17.08 -13.05
CA LYS A 510 -25.01 18.37 -13.75
C LYS A 510 -24.88 18.15 -15.27
N ASN A 511 -25.98 18.26 -16.01
CA ASN A 511 -26.02 18.01 -17.44
C ASN A 511 -26.91 19.02 -18.20
N ASN A 512 -26.97 18.93 -19.53
CA ASN A 512 -27.91 19.68 -20.39
C ASN A 512 -28.06 21.21 -20.12
N GLY A 513 -26.95 21.89 -19.79
CA GLY A 513 -26.93 23.33 -19.54
C GLY A 513 -27.23 23.74 -18.10
N GLU A 514 -27.42 22.79 -17.19
CA GLU A 514 -27.56 23.02 -15.76
C GLU A 514 -26.31 23.68 -15.16
N CYS A 515 -26.52 24.63 -14.25
CA CYS A 515 -25.46 25.29 -13.50
C CYS A 515 -25.25 24.61 -12.13
N GLY A 516 -26.29 24.09 -11.50
CA GLY A 516 -26.26 23.19 -10.33
C GLY A 516 -26.81 21.81 -10.68
N ALA A 517 -26.46 20.76 -9.92
CA ALA A 517 -27.05 19.44 -10.15
C ALA A 517 -28.58 19.53 -10.04
N ASP A 518 -29.29 19.10 -11.07
CA ASP A 518 -30.76 19.13 -11.18
C ASP A 518 -31.38 20.54 -11.31
N CYS A 519 -30.58 21.59 -11.57
CA CYS A 519 -31.12 22.94 -11.62
C CYS A 519 -30.32 23.92 -12.50
N GLY A 520 -31.03 24.91 -13.05
CA GLY A 520 -30.50 25.93 -13.95
C GLY A 520 -30.44 25.51 -15.44
N GLY A 521 -30.12 26.45 -16.31
CA GLY A 521 -30.23 26.26 -17.76
C GLY A 521 -31.68 25.99 -18.21
N SER A 522 -31.93 24.78 -18.73
CA SER A 522 -33.28 24.35 -19.13
C SER A 522 -34.14 23.82 -17.97
N CYS A 523 -33.54 23.69 -16.79
CA CYS A 523 -34.17 23.15 -15.60
C CYS A 523 -34.83 24.19 -14.71
N ASN A 524 -35.53 23.70 -13.69
CA ASN A 524 -36.03 24.58 -12.63
C ASN A 524 -34.88 25.37 -12.06
N ALA A 525 -35.18 26.62 -11.75
CA ALA A 525 -34.18 27.54 -11.28
C ALA A 525 -33.64 27.06 -9.91
N CYS A 526 -32.34 27.18 -9.72
CA CYS A 526 -31.63 26.61 -8.58
C CYS A 526 -31.98 27.29 -7.25
N ALA A 527 -32.08 26.49 -6.19
CA ALA A 527 -32.33 27.00 -4.85
C ALA A 527 -31.18 27.87 -4.32
N LEU A 528 -31.48 28.66 -3.28
CA LEU A 528 -30.52 29.54 -2.60
C LEU A 528 -29.22 28.80 -2.22
N GLY A 529 -28.06 29.37 -2.57
CA GLY A 529 -26.72 28.83 -2.28
C GLY A 529 -26.15 27.88 -3.36
N ALA A 530 -26.96 27.44 -4.33
CA ALA A 530 -26.51 26.61 -5.45
C ALA A 530 -25.59 27.40 -6.41
N TYR A 531 -24.65 26.70 -7.05
CA TYR A 531 -23.62 27.31 -7.91
C TYR A 531 -24.15 27.69 -9.28
N CYS A 532 -24.68 28.90 -9.42
CA CYS A 532 -25.16 29.45 -10.68
C CYS A 532 -24.80 30.93 -10.77
N ASN A 533 -24.31 31.35 -11.92
CA ASN A 533 -23.82 32.70 -12.19
C ASN A 533 -24.79 33.58 -12.99
N ILE A 534 -26.00 33.07 -13.29
CA ILE A 534 -27.02 33.75 -14.08
C ILE A 534 -28.29 33.89 -13.24
N ASP A 535 -28.78 35.13 -13.12
CA ASP A 535 -29.97 35.49 -12.33
C ASP A 535 -31.22 34.69 -12.70
N ALA A 536 -31.46 34.55 -14.00
CA ALA A 536 -32.60 33.82 -14.54
C ALA A 536 -32.60 32.32 -14.22
N GLU A 537 -31.46 31.77 -13.80
CA GLU A 537 -31.28 30.35 -13.48
C GLU A 537 -31.40 30.07 -11.98
N CYS A 538 -31.69 31.09 -11.16
CA CYS A 538 -31.91 30.98 -9.73
C CYS A 538 -33.39 31.08 -9.37
N ALA A 539 -33.88 30.25 -8.45
CA ALA A 539 -35.29 30.24 -8.01
C ALA A 539 -35.72 31.58 -7.42
N THR A 540 -34.75 32.29 -6.87
CA THR A 540 -34.83 33.66 -6.37
C THR A 540 -34.73 34.71 -7.48
N GLY A 541 -34.45 34.32 -8.73
CA GLY A 541 -34.22 35.28 -9.82
C GLY A 541 -32.98 36.14 -9.66
N ALA A 542 -32.08 35.81 -8.73
CA ALA A 542 -30.87 36.57 -8.44
C ALA A 542 -29.65 35.66 -8.16
N SER A 543 -28.51 36.03 -8.75
CA SER A 543 -27.21 35.39 -8.60
C SER A 543 -26.14 36.44 -8.31
N ASN A 544 -25.23 36.21 -7.36
CA ASN A 544 -24.09 37.12 -7.14
C ASN A 544 -22.95 36.94 -8.16
N GLY A 545 -23.20 36.25 -9.29
CA GLY A 545 -22.19 35.93 -10.31
C GLY A 545 -21.44 34.62 -10.03
N TYR A 546 -21.73 33.94 -8.91
CA TYR A 546 -21.16 32.65 -8.57
C TYR A 546 -22.19 31.67 -7.96
N ARG A 547 -23.14 32.16 -7.16
CA ARG A 547 -24.22 31.38 -6.55
C ARG A 547 -25.57 32.07 -6.65
N CYS A 548 -26.64 31.29 -6.51
CA CYS A 548 -27.99 31.80 -6.29
C CYS A 548 -28.12 32.44 -4.91
N VAL A 549 -28.65 33.65 -4.88
CA VAL A 549 -28.81 34.52 -3.71
C VAL A 549 -30.25 34.98 -3.62
N ASP A 550 -30.71 35.52 -2.50
CA ASP A 550 -32.10 36.01 -2.39
C ASP A 550 -32.43 37.04 -3.48
N GLU A 551 -33.68 37.13 -3.92
CA GLU A 551 -34.11 38.10 -4.95
C GLU A 551 -33.88 39.53 -4.49
N THR A 552 -33.92 39.71 -3.17
CA THR A 552 -33.64 40.96 -2.52
C THR A 552 -32.20 41.40 -2.75
N CYS A 553 -31.26 40.47 -2.97
CA CYS A 553 -29.83 40.75 -3.09
C CYS A 553 -29.45 41.51 -4.37
N LYS A 554 -30.43 42.00 -5.12
CA LYS A 554 -30.34 42.82 -6.33
C LYS A 554 -31.49 43.81 -6.48
N ASP A 555 -32.39 43.90 -5.50
CA ASP A 555 -33.62 44.68 -5.61
C ASP A 555 -33.41 46.17 -5.28
N LEU A 556 -32.17 46.53 -4.94
CA LEU A 556 -31.72 47.87 -4.57
C LEU A 556 -32.47 48.41 -3.35
N LYS A 557 -33.01 47.52 -2.51
CA LYS A 557 -33.63 47.87 -1.22
C LYS A 557 -33.01 47.03 -0.12
N LEU A 558 -33.13 47.53 1.11
CA LEU A 558 -32.72 46.81 2.30
C LEU A 558 -33.84 45.84 2.68
N SER A 559 -33.57 44.55 2.55
CA SER A 559 -34.55 43.51 2.79
C SER A 559 -34.19 42.60 3.97
N PRO A 560 -35.15 41.84 4.53
CA PRO A 560 -34.89 40.98 5.69
C PRO A 560 -33.85 39.90 5.39
N GLY A 561 -32.73 39.91 6.12
CA GLY A 561 -31.60 38.97 5.93
C GLY A 561 -30.38 39.61 5.27
N GLU A 562 -30.53 40.79 4.69
CA GLU A 562 -29.45 41.60 4.17
C GLU A 562 -28.94 42.56 5.22
N SER A 563 -27.64 42.77 5.21
CA SER A 563 -26.99 43.66 6.15
C SER A 563 -26.95 45.10 5.62
N ASP A 564 -26.87 45.29 4.30
CA ASP A 564 -27.31 46.50 3.58
C ASP A 564 -27.94 46.13 2.23
N ILE A 565 -28.46 47.13 1.50
CA ILE A 565 -28.98 46.99 0.14
C ILE A 565 -28.09 46.06 -0.69
N ASP A 566 -28.66 44.91 -1.05
CA ASP A 566 -28.09 43.91 -1.94
C ASP A 566 -26.81 43.19 -1.43
N CYS A 567 -26.54 43.17 -0.11
CA CYS A 567 -25.32 42.57 0.45
C CYS A 567 -25.47 42.03 1.89
N GLY A 568 -24.47 41.24 2.33
CA GLY A 568 -24.44 40.61 3.66
C GLY A 568 -24.56 39.09 3.60
N ALA A 569 -24.72 38.45 4.76
CA ALA A 569 -24.65 36.99 4.89
C ALA A 569 -25.65 36.23 3.98
N ALA A 570 -26.88 36.74 3.80
CA ALA A 570 -27.89 36.12 2.93
C ALA A 570 -27.55 36.21 1.43
N CYS A 571 -26.74 37.20 1.05
CA CYS A 571 -26.34 37.44 -0.34
C CYS A 571 -25.00 36.79 -0.69
N PHE A 572 -24.33 36.15 0.28
CA PHE A 572 -23.03 35.51 0.13
C PHE A 572 -22.00 36.41 -0.57
N ILE A 573 -22.18 37.73 -0.45
CA ILE A 573 -21.33 38.79 -0.95
C ILE A 573 -21.25 39.82 0.16
N GLY A 574 -20.03 40.15 0.56
CA GLY A 574 -19.84 41.14 1.60
C GLY A 574 -20.28 42.53 1.14
N CYS A 575 -20.84 43.30 2.05
CA CYS A 575 -21.21 44.69 1.87
C CYS A 575 -19.98 45.55 1.63
N ALA A 576 -20.10 46.42 0.65
CA ALA A 576 -19.05 47.37 0.29
C ALA A 576 -18.90 48.44 1.36
N GLN A 577 -17.82 49.20 1.23
CA GLN A 577 -17.49 50.29 2.12
C GLN A 577 -18.60 51.35 2.23
N GLY A 578 -18.96 51.70 3.47
CA GLY A 578 -20.04 52.64 3.81
C GLY A 578 -21.45 52.03 3.79
N GLN A 579 -21.58 50.72 3.54
CA GLN A 579 -22.86 50.02 3.54
C GLN A 579 -23.16 49.40 4.91
N ARG A 580 -24.42 49.31 5.32
CA ARG A 580 -24.86 48.73 6.59
C ARG A 580 -24.40 47.27 6.80
N CYS A 581 -24.26 46.86 8.05
CA CYS A 581 -23.82 45.52 8.44
C CYS A 581 -24.37 45.13 9.81
N PHE A 582 -24.34 43.85 10.18
CA PHE A 582 -24.66 43.38 11.54
C PHE A 582 -23.46 42.77 12.26
N GLN A 583 -22.52 42.19 11.51
CA GLN A 583 -21.30 41.57 12.01
C GLN A 583 -20.18 41.68 10.97
N ASP A 584 -18.92 41.52 11.39
CA ASP A 584 -17.75 41.76 10.52
C ASP A 584 -17.74 40.87 9.27
N ALA A 585 -18.29 39.65 9.35
CA ALA A 585 -18.44 38.74 8.20
C ALA A 585 -19.42 39.23 7.12
N ASP A 586 -20.22 40.26 7.41
CA ASP A 586 -21.13 40.88 6.44
C ASP A 586 -20.40 41.85 5.52
N CYS A 587 -19.14 42.21 5.78
CA CYS A 587 -18.38 43.17 4.98
C CYS A 587 -17.48 42.46 3.96
N ALA A 588 -17.39 43.01 2.75
CA ALA A 588 -16.50 42.45 1.71
C ALA A 588 -15.04 42.60 2.09
N ASP A 589 -14.72 43.74 2.70
CA ASP A 589 -13.45 44.10 3.33
C ASP A 589 -13.75 44.98 4.55
N GLY A 590 -12.99 44.85 5.64
CA GLY A 590 -13.12 45.67 6.86
C GLY A 590 -14.01 45.07 7.96
N SER A 591 -14.36 45.88 8.96
CA SER A 591 -15.18 45.47 10.11
C SER A 591 -16.53 46.17 10.14
N CYS A 592 -17.49 45.57 10.84
CA CYS A 592 -18.82 46.12 10.99
C CYS A 592 -18.89 47.09 12.17
N ILE A 593 -19.08 48.38 11.86
CA ILE A 593 -18.83 49.54 12.71
C ILE A 593 -20.09 50.42 12.77
N ALA A 594 -20.74 50.54 13.94
CA ALA A 594 -22.07 51.14 14.11
C ALA A 594 -23.12 50.60 13.12
N GLY A 595 -22.98 49.33 12.75
CA GLY A 595 -23.81 48.70 11.73
C GLY A 595 -23.58 49.26 10.33
N ILE A 596 -22.34 49.69 10.01
CA ILE A 596 -21.83 50.08 8.69
C ILE A 596 -20.44 49.42 8.46
N CYS A 597 -20.22 48.81 7.31
CA CYS A 597 -18.95 48.29 6.84
C CYS A 597 -17.99 49.44 6.58
N GLU A 598 -16.94 49.50 7.38
CA GLU A 598 -15.86 50.46 7.19
C GLU A 598 -14.53 49.70 7.05
N ASN A 599 -13.61 50.26 6.26
CA ASN A 599 -12.28 49.74 5.93
C ASN A 599 -11.34 49.93 7.14
N GLN A 600 -11.88 49.73 8.33
CA GLN A 600 -11.20 49.85 9.60
C GLN A 600 -11.20 48.49 10.24
N TRP A 601 -10.10 47.78 10.06
CA TRP A 601 -9.76 46.64 10.89
C TRP A 601 -9.44 47.19 12.28
N LEU A 602 -10.39 47.03 13.20
CA LEU A 602 -10.30 47.66 14.51
C LEU A 602 -9.19 47.01 15.33
N SER A 603 -8.28 47.85 15.83
CA SER A 603 -7.17 47.39 16.65
C SER A 603 -7.52 47.37 18.14
N SER A 604 -8.49 48.19 18.58
CA SER A 604 -8.83 48.31 20.00
C SER A 604 -10.33 48.30 20.31
N CYS A 605 -10.68 47.99 21.56
CA CYS A 605 -12.06 48.13 22.05
C CYS A 605 -12.55 49.57 22.06
N ALA A 606 -11.64 50.54 22.23
CA ALA A 606 -11.96 51.97 22.13
C ALA A 606 -12.33 52.35 20.69
N GLU A 607 -11.59 51.85 19.71
CA GLU A 607 -11.95 51.96 18.30
C GLU A 607 -13.26 51.24 18.03
N ARG A 608 -13.48 50.03 18.56
CA ARG A 608 -14.75 49.30 18.43
C ARG A 608 -15.94 50.06 19.00
N ARG A 609 -15.77 50.75 20.13
CA ARG A 609 -16.82 51.56 20.75
C ARG A 609 -17.03 52.90 20.03
N ALA A 610 -15.96 53.52 19.53
CA ALA A 610 -16.05 54.74 18.74
C ALA A 610 -16.75 54.46 17.40
N ALA A 611 -16.41 53.31 16.81
CA ALA A 611 -17.06 52.71 15.69
C ALA A 611 -18.54 52.43 15.98
N ASP A 612 -18.84 51.66 17.03
CA ASP A 612 -20.19 51.28 17.42
C ASP A 612 -20.52 51.75 18.85
N PRO A 613 -21.20 52.91 19.01
CA PRO A 613 -21.65 53.41 20.32
C PRO A 613 -22.70 52.53 21.02
N THR A 614 -23.14 51.42 20.42
CA THR A 614 -24.05 50.44 21.05
C THR A 614 -23.33 49.17 21.48
N ALA A 615 -22.08 48.95 21.06
CA ALA A 615 -21.29 47.77 21.41
C ALA A 615 -21.20 47.60 22.93
N ALA A 616 -21.53 46.40 23.41
CA ALA A 616 -21.56 46.03 24.83
C ALA A 616 -20.29 45.28 25.23
N ASP A 617 -20.12 45.04 26.53
CA ASP A 617 -19.02 44.20 27.04
C ASP A 617 -19.12 42.78 26.46
N GLY A 618 -17.99 42.20 26.05
CA GLY A 618 -17.96 40.91 25.37
C GLY A 618 -16.66 40.66 24.61
N ASP A 619 -16.58 39.50 23.96
CA ASP A 619 -15.43 39.13 23.14
C ASP A 619 -15.63 39.59 21.69
N TYR A 620 -14.61 40.23 21.12
CA TYR A 620 -14.58 40.75 19.77
C TYR A 620 -13.29 40.34 19.07
N THR A 621 -13.37 40.07 17.77
CA THR A 621 -12.17 39.91 16.94
C THR A 621 -11.57 41.28 16.66
N LEU A 622 -10.31 41.47 17.04
CA LEU A 622 -9.53 42.67 16.78
C LEU A 622 -8.29 42.30 15.96
N TYR A 623 -7.64 43.31 15.40
CA TYR A 623 -6.52 43.13 14.47
C TYR A 623 -5.31 43.92 14.93
N VAL A 624 -4.16 43.26 15.09
CA VAL A 624 -2.96 43.93 15.58
C VAL A 624 -2.52 45.01 14.57
N GLY A 625 -2.53 46.26 15.00
CA GLY A 625 -2.23 47.41 14.14
C GLY A 625 -3.21 47.61 12.97
N GLY A 626 -4.39 46.99 13.02
CA GLY A 626 -5.37 47.01 11.93
C GLY A 626 -4.95 46.16 10.71
N ASP A 627 -4.08 45.17 10.92
CA ASP A 627 -3.66 44.23 9.86
C ASP A 627 -4.62 43.03 9.79
N PRO A 628 -5.37 42.82 8.69
CA PRO A 628 -6.31 41.71 8.54
C PRO A 628 -5.66 40.32 8.62
N GLN A 629 -4.34 40.21 8.40
CA GLN A 629 -3.61 38.95 8.54
C GLN A 629 -3.17 38.66 9.98
N LYS A 630 -3.47 39.55 10.92
CA LYS A 630 -3.14 39.40 12.35
C LYS A 630 -4.38 39.43 13.26
N PRO A 631 -5.38 38.56 13.06
CA PRO A 631 -6.58 38.52 13.89
C PRO A 631 -6.29 37.95 15.28
N TRP A 632 -6.96 38.49 16.30
CA TRP A 632 -6.96 37.92 17.65
C TRP A 632 -8.28 38.22 18.37
N THR A 633 -8.64 37.39 19.35
CA THR A 633 -9.86 37.56 20.13
C THR A 633 -9.55 38.37 21.39
N ALA A 634 -10.19 39.54 21.53
CA ALA A 634 -10.05 40.44 22.67
C ALA A 634 -11.35 40.52 23.47
N THR A 635 -11.26 40.56 24.79
CA THR A 635 -12.42 40.89 25.64
C THR A 635 -12.49 42.39 25.84
N CYS A 636 -13.56 43.01 25.38
CA CYS A 636 -13.88 44.40 25.66
C CYS A 636 -14.72 44.53 26.93
N HIS A 637 -14.31 45.43 27.82
CA HIS A 637 -14.96 45.68 29.11
C HIS A 637 -15.12 47.19 29.37
N ASP A 638 -16.16 47.57 30.12
CA ASP A 638 -16.57 48.95 30.37
C ASP A 638 -16.83 49.73 29.05
N MET A 639 -17.45 49.06 28.09
CA MET A 639 -17.78 49.63 26.78
C MET A 639 -18.73 50.82 26.90
N THR A 640 -19.57 50.86 27.94
CA THR A 640 -20.45 52.01 28.22
C THR A 640 -19.73 53.22 28.82
N GLY A 641 -18.55 53.01 29.41
CA GLY A 641 -17.72 54.02 30.04
C GLY A 641 -16.47 54.32 29.22
N THR A 642 -15.31 53.94 29.74
CA THR A 642 -14.03 54.03 29.01
C THR A 642 -13.61 52.62 28.60
N PRO A 643 -13.81 52.21 27.34
CA PRO A 643 -13.50 50.87 26.87
C PRO A 643 -12.09 50.43 27.22
N ARG A 644 -11.96 49.24 27.78
CA ARG A 644 -10.68 48.61 28.08
C ARG A 644 -10.60 47.27 27.35
N THR A 645 -9.44 47.04 26.76
CA THR A 645 -9.13 45.82 26.02
C THR A 645 -8.41 44.84 26.95
N TYR A 646 -8.88 43.60 26.99
CA TYR A 646 -8.27 42.52 27.78
C TYR A 646 -7.93 41.33 26.88
N LEU A 647 -6.78 40.71 27.16
CA LEU A 647 -6.39 39.42 26.62
C LEU A 647 -6.94 38.31 27.53
N SER A 648 -7.77 37.44 26.98
CA SER A 648 -8.27 36.26 27.71
C SER A 648 -7.21 35.17 27.74
N LEU A 649 -6.91 34.66 28.93
CA LEU A 649 -5.90 33.62 29.13
C LEU A 649 -6.54 32.24 29.08
N VAL A 650 -5.92 31.30 28.37
CA VAL A 650 -6.46 29.94 28.18
C VAL A 650 -6.16 29.05 29.39
N ASN A 651 -4.91 29.05 29.87
CA ASN A 651 -4.48 28.24 30.99
C ASN A 651 -4.57 29.02 32.31
N THR A 652 -5.56 28.73 33.16
CA THR A 652 -5.79 29.49 34.42
C THR A 652 -5.81 28.65 35.69
N THR A 653 -5.78 27.31 35.60
CA THR A 653 -5.96 26.42 36.76
C THR A 653 -4.69 26.29 37.61
N ASN A 654 -3.51 26.30 36.99
CA ASN A 654 -2.19 26.26 37.65
C ASN A 654 -1.17 27.15 36.93
N ALA A 655 -1.66 28.15 36.19
CA ALA A 655 -0.85 29.05 35.40
C ALA A 655 -1.44 30.47 35.47
N ASN A 656 -0.66 31.44 34.99
CA ASN A 656 -1.02 32.86 35.07
C ASN A 656 -1.30 33.33 36.51
N TYR A 657 -0.31 33.14 37.39
CA TYR A 657 -0.36 33.63 38.77
C TYR A 657 0.91 34.39 39.18
N SER A 658 0.81 35.17 40.24
CA SER A 658 1.93 35.88 40.88
C SER A 658 1.84 35.71 42.39
N GLN A 659 2.98 35.56 43.06
CA GLN A 659 3.01 35.24 44.50
C GLN A 659 4.08 36.01 45.25
N TYR A 660 3.67 36.49 46.43
CA TYR A 660 4.55 36.92 47.51
C TYR A 660 4.49 35.84 48.60
N THR A 661 5.58 35.09 48.73
CA THR A 661 5.74 34.07 49.78
C THR A 661 6.07 34.72 51.13
N ALA A 662 5.26 34.43 52.14
CA ALA A 662 5.33 35.06 53.45
C ALA A 662 6.44 34.48 54.34
N GLY A 663 7.00 35.32 55.21
CA GLY A 663 7.95 34.96 56.25
C GLY A 663 9.10 35.96 56.41
N GLY A 664 10.00 35.69 57.35
CA GLY A 664 11.14 36.57 57.63
C GLY A 664 10.67 37.96 58.07
N ALA A 665 11.11 39.00 57.36
CA ALA A 665 10.70 40.38 57.64
C ALA A 665 9.31 40.74 57.06
N SER A 666 8.62 39.78 56.45
CA SER A 666 7.25 39.95 55.96
C SER A 666 6.31 38.82 56.42
N PRO A 667 5.95 38.76 57.71
CA PRO A 667 5.16 37.68 58.28
C PRO A 667 3.68 37.70 57.83
N GLY A 668 3.05 36.53 57.79
CA GLY A 668 1.65 36.37 57.39
C GLY A 668 1.39 35.05 56.69
N THR A 669 0.56 35.08 55.64
CA THR A 669 0.25 33.96 54.74
C THR A 669 0.59 34.36 53.30
N ASP A 670 1.01 33.39 52.49
CA ASP A 670 1.40 33.64 51.09
C ASP A 670 0.29 34.36 50.33
N VAL A 671 0.63 35.49 49.73
CA VAL A 671 -0.28 36.25 48.90
C VAL A 671 -0.13 35.74 47.48
N ARG A 672 -1.16 35.08 46.95
CA ARG A 672 -1.18 34.55 45.59
C ARG A 672 -2.33 35.14 44.80
N THR A 673 -2.02 35.80 43.69
CA THR A 673 -2.99 36.40 42.77
C THR A 673 -2.98 35.63 41.46
N SER A 674 -4.14 35.11 41.05
CA SER A 674 -4.33 34.32 39.82
C SER A 674 -5.20 35.12 38.84
N PHE A 675 -4.90 35.03 37.55
CA PHE A 675 -5.47 35.89 36.52
C PHE A 675 -6.22 35.06 35.48
N THR A 676 -7.42 35.50 35.10
CA THR A 676 -8.19 34.91 33.99
C THR A 676 -8.10 35.75 32.72
N LYS A 677 -7.91 37.07 32.88
CA LYS A 677 -7.66 38.01 31.78
C LYS A 677 -6.67 39.07 32.24
N VAL A 678 -5.89 39.62 31.31
CA VAL A 678 -4.93 40.69 31.58
C VAL A 678 -5.20 41.89 30.68
N ARG A 679 -5.08 43.10 31.22
CA ARG A 679 -5.33 44.32 30.46
C ARG A 679 -4.21 44.55 29.47
N ILE A 680 -4.53 44.78 28.20
CA ILE A 680 -3.56 44.99 27.14
C ILE A 680 -3.87 46.29 26.39
N ASP A 681 -2.84 47.10 26.13
CA ASP A 681 -2.90 48.16 25.14
C ASP A 681 -2.64 47.53 23.77
N PRO A 682 -3.65 47.48 22.88
CA PRO A 682 -3.51 46.79 21.60
C PRO A 682 -2.70 47.56 20.55
N ALA A 683 -2.44 48.86 20.75
CA ALA A 683 -1.60 49.64 19.85
C ALA A 683 -0.11 49.38 20.12
N THR A 684 0.25 49.21 21.39
CA THR A 684 1.63 48.97 21.83
C THR A 684 1.91 47.51 22.16
N LEU A 685 0.87 46.66 22.26
CA LEU A 685 0.91 45.29 22.76
C LEU A 685 1.48 45.19 24.19
N GLN A 686 1.28 46.21 25.00
CA GLN A 686 1.75 46.24 26.39
C GLN A 686 0.65 45.81 27.35
N VAL A 687 0.94 44.79 28.15
CA VAL A 687 0.07 44.34 29.25
C VAL A 687 0.32 45.21 30.48
N ASP A 688 -0.73 45.70 31.12
CA ASP A 688 -0.66 46.43 32.40
C ASP A 688 -0.74 45.44 33.57
N PRO A 689 0.38 45.13 34.26
CA PRO A 689 0.39 44.08 35.27
C PRO A 689 -0.31 44.49 36.56
N ASN A 690 -0.60 45.79 36.74
CA ASN A 690 -1.25 46.31 37.93
C ASN A 690 -2.79 46.28 37.83
N ASP A 691 -3.35 45.97 36.65
CA ASP A 691 -4.79 45.81 36.51
C ASP A 691 -5.23 44.45 37.07
N LEU A 692 -5.90 44.50 38.23
CA LEU A 692 -6.37 43.33 38.97
C LEU A 692 -7.85 42.99 38.69
N THR A 693 -8.49 43.61 37.70
CA THR A 693 -9.95 43.53 37.45
C THR A 693 -10.44 42.09 37.27
N PHE A 694 -9.68 41.25 36.54
CA PHE A 694 -10.00 39.84 36.28
C PHE A 694 -9.08 38.87 37.02
N SER A 695 -8.68 39.27 38.23
CA SER A 695 -7.83 38.47 39.11
C SER A 695 -8.57 38.02 40.37
N THR A 696 -8.11 36.92 40.97
CA THR A 696 -8.53 36.45 42.29
C THR A 696 -7.29 36.28 43.16
N SER A 697 -7.30 36.85 44.36
CA SER A 697 -6.16 36.79 45.28
C SER A 697 -6.52 36.09 46.59
N THR A 698 -5.56 35.34 47.14
CA THR A 698 -5.67 34.66 48.45
C THR A 698 -4.49 35.02 49.33
N GLY A 699 -4.70 35.05 50.65
CA GLY A 699 -3.66 35.31 51.64
C GLY A 699 -3.46 36.80 51.94
N SER A 700 -2.60 37.06 52.92
CA SER A 700 -2.23 38.41 53.37
C SER A 700 -0.95 38.36 54.19
N LEU A 701 -0.06 39.31 53.96
CA LEU A 701 1.19 39.47 54.70
C LEU A 701 1.50 40.93 54.98
N ASP A 702 2.32 41.16 56.00
CA ASP A 702 2.79 42.48 56.42
C ASP A 702 4.13 42.79 55.73
N HIS A 703 4.27 43.93 55.07
CA HIS A 703 5.52 44.40 54.46
C HIS A 703 5.78 45.85 54.86
N GLY A 704 6.66 46.05 55.85
CA GLY A 704 6.94 47.38 56.40
C GLY A 704 5.74 47.91 57.20
N ASP A 705 5.09 48.97 56.70
CA ASP A 705 3.87 49.55 57.27
C ASP A 705 2.61 49.21 56.44
N ALA A 706 2.74 48.33 55.42
CA ALA A 706 1.67 48.01 54.48
C ALA A 706 1.24 46.54 54.57
N ILE A 707 -0.08 46.30 54.59
CA ILE A 707 -0.64 44.97 54.46
C ILE A 707 -0.89 44.69 52.97
N LEU A 708 -0.21 43.68 52.42
CA LEU A 708 -0.38 43.25 51.05
C LEU A 708 -1.40 42.11 50.97
N THR A 709 -2.33 42.21 50.03
CA THR A 709 -3.39 41.22 49.76
C THR A 709 -3.44 40.76 48.31
N SER A 710 -2.62 41.33 47.43
CA SER A 710 -2.49 40.96 46.03
C SER A 710 -1.09 41.28 45.50
N VAL A 711 -0.71 40.62 44.41
CA VAL A 711 0.56 40.81 43.70
C VAL A 711 0.27 41.07 42.21
N PRO A 712 0.88 42.09 41.60
CA PRO A 712 0.75 42.37 40.17
C PRO A 712 1.16 41.18 39.29
N TYR A 713 0.57 41.08 38.10
CA TYR A 713 0.85 40.01 37.13
C TYR A 713 2.35 39.94 36.78
N GLY A 714 2.87 38.74 36.50
CA GLY A 714 4.29 38.55 36.19
C GLY A 714 5.24 38.93 37.34
N SER A 715 4.90 38.63 38.60
CA SER A 715 5.75 38.95 39.75
C SER A 715 5.95 37.77 40.71
N ALA A 716 7.17 37.66 41.22
CA ALA A 716 7.58 36.69 42.24
C ALA A 716 8.36 37.41 43.36
N VAL A 717 7.93 37.28 44.62
CA VAL A 717 8.47 38.09 45.73
C VAL A 717 8.66 37.24 46.99
N ASP A 718 9.73 37.49 47.74
CA ASP A 718 9.84 37.06 49.14
C ASP A 718 10.70 38.04 49.98
N CYS A 719 10.58 37.93 51.31
CA CYS A 719 11.49 38.62 52.23
C CYS A 719 11.95 37.73 53.39
N LEU A 720 12.46 36.55 53.05
CA LEU A 720 12.83 35.53 54.03
C LEU A 720 14.24 35.75 54.58
N ALA A 721 15.26 35.61 53.72
CA ALA A 721 16.67 35.62 54.08
C ALA A 721 17.54 35.83 52.84
N GLN A 722 18.78 36.27 53.02
CA GLN A 722 19.73 36.42 51.92
C GLN A 722 19.86 35.11 51.12
N GLY A 723 19.64 35.19 49.80
CA GLY A 723 19.70 34.04 48.89
C GLY A 723 18.38 33.29 48.68
N SER A 724 17.32 33.59 49.43
CA SER A 724 15.99 32.99 49.26
C SER A 724 15.38 33.31 47.88
N SER A 725 14.74 32.34 47.24
CA SER A 725 14.02 32.52 45.94
C SER A 725 12.67 31.80 45.99
N SER A 726 12.02 31.83 47.15
CA SER A 726 10.78 31.10 47.43
C SER A 726 9.54 31.78 46.86
N GLY A 727 9.64 33.05 46.48
CA GLY A 727 8.61 33.74 45.71
C GLY A 727 8.50 33.13 44.33
N VAL A 728 7.27 32.91 43.86
CA VAL A 728 6.99 32.25 42.58
C VAL A 728 5.97 33.03 41.76
N GLY A 729 6.09 32.98 40.44
CA GLY A 729 5.11 33.55 39.53
C GLY A 729 5.24 32.93 38.15
N ASN A 730 4.18 33.01 37.35
CA ASN A 730 4.26 32.62 35.95
C ASN A 730 3.32 33.41 35.03
N VAL A 731 3.75 33.54 33.79
CA VAL A 731 3.00 34.06 32.65
C VAL A 731 2.86 32.90 31.66
N ASP A 732 1.64 32.58 31.23
CA ASP A 732 1.37 31.52 30.25
C ASP A 732 0.39 32.02 29.19
N LEU A 733 0.92 32.26 28.00
CA LEU A 733 0.23 32.72 26.80
C LEU A 733 0.04 31.58 25.79
N THR A 734 0.12 30.32 26.23
CA THR A 734 -0.18 29.18 25.35
C THR A 734 -1.64 29.23 24.91
N GLY A 735 -1.88 29.02 23.61
CA GLY A 735 -3.22 29.08 23.02
C GLY A 735 -3.71 30.49 22.65
N VAL A 736 -2.89 31.53 22.83
CA VAL A 736 -3.19 32.90 22.34
C VAL A 736 -2.11 33.38 21.36
N PRO A 737 -2.43 34.30 20.41
CA PRO A 737 -1.51 34.72 19.34
C PRO A 737 -0.43 35.72 19.79
N PHE A 738 0.04 35.61 21.05
CA PHE A 738 1.01 36.52 21.64
C PHE A 738 2.09 35.77 22.41
N VAL A 739 3.29 36.34 22.42
CA VAL A 739 4.43 35.88 23.22
C VAL A 739 4.97 37.05 24.03
N VAL A 740 5.62 36.76 25.16
CA VAL A 740 6.33 37.79 25.92
C VAL A 740 7.59 38.18 25.15
N ALA A 741 7.85 39.48 24.99
CA ALA A 741 9.08 39.94 24.38
C ALA A 741 10.31 39.44 25.17
N PRO A 742 11.48 39.28 24.55
CA PRO A 742 12.70 38.94 25.28
C PRO A 742 13.05 39.98 26.37
N ASP A 743 13.74 39.52 27.41
CA ASP A 743 14.38 40.34 28.44
C ASP A 743 13.46 41.33 29.20
N GLN A 744 12.19 40.97 29.38
CA GLN A 744 11.21 41.82 30.07
C GLN A 744 11.23 41.73 31.60
N PHE A 745 11.95 40.79 32.21
CA PHE A 745 11.93 40.57 33.67
C PHE A 745 13.32 40.72 34.28
N THR A 746 13.39 41.23 35.50
CA THR A 746 14.67 41.40 36.22
C THR A 746 14.51 41.18 37.71
N VAL A 747 15.53 40.57 38.30
CA VAL A 747 15.65 40.36 39.74
C VAL A 747 16.20 41.64 40.39
N ALA A 748 15.47 42.22 41.33
CA ALA A 748 15.79 43.49 41.98
C ALA A 748 15.32 43.54 43.45
N GLY A 749 15.71 44.59 44.19
CA GLY A 749 15.36 44.78 45.61
C GLY A 749 16.56 44.72 46.55
N PHE A 750 16.33 44.47 47.84
CA PHE A 750 17.39 44.42 48.85
C PHE A 750 17.98 43.01 48.95
N MET A 751 19.26 42.86 48.61
CA MET A 751 19.95 41.56 48.51
C MET A 751 19.11 40.50 47.77
N PRO A 752 18.73 40.78 46.50
CA PRO A 752 17.72 39.97 45.82
C PRO A 752 18.31 38.66 45.31
N SER A 753 17.47 37.65 45.18
CA SER A 753 17.78 36.32 44.66
C SER A 753 16.56 35.77 43.92
N GLY A 754 16.79 35.04 42.83
CA GLY A 754 15.72 34.60 41.93
C GLY A 754 16.24 34.38 40.50
N ASN A 755 15.35 33.91 39.64
CA ASN A 755 15.64 33.68 38.23
C ASN A 755 14.38 33.81 37.36
N THR A 756 14.56 34.17 36.09
CA THR A 756 13.53 34.15 35.06
C THR A 756 13.88 33.09 34.04
N THR A 757 12.92 32.23 33.72
CA THR A 757 13.06 31.22 32.67
C THR A 757 11.93 31.38 31.65
N TYR A 758 12.27 31.70 30.41
CA TYR A 758 11.33 31.70 29.29
C TYR A 758 11.22 30.28 28.73
N GLY A 759 10.00 29.83 28.47
CA GLY A 759 9.73 28.61 27.71
C GLY A 759 9.79 28.86 26.20
N ALA A 760 9.55 27.79 25.46
CA ALA A 760 9.51 27.73 24.00
C ALA A 760 8.81 28.95 23.35
N GLY A 761 9.51 29.62 22.44
CA GLY A 761 9.01 30.80 21.72
C GLY A 761 8.56 32.01 22.56
N GLY A 762 8.85 32.05 23.88
CA GLY A 762 8.41 33.12 24.78
C GLY A 762 6.94 33.04 25.20
N ARG A 763 6.27 31.89 24.98
CA ARG A 763 4.85 31.67 25.32
C ARG A 763 4.61 31.45 26.81
N THR A 764 5.59 30.90 27.52
CA THR A 764 5.55 30.76 28.97
C THR A 764 6.76 31.44 29.60
N VAL A 765 6.58 32.02 30.79
CA VAL A 765 7.65 32.60 31.59
C VAL A 765 7.44 32.19 33.04
N HIS A 766 8.41 31.49 33.62
CA HIS A 766 8.43 31.16 35.04
C HIS A 766 9.39 32.08 35.78
N LEU A 767 8.95 32.56 36.94
CA LEU A 767 9.66 33.51 37.78
C LEU A 767 9.87 32.92 39.16
N THR A 768 11.11 32.95 39.62
CA THR A 768 11.43 32.89 41.05
C THR A 768 12.03 34.20 41.49
N GLY A 769 11.71 34.64 42.70
CA GLY A 769 12.13 35.93 43.23
C GLY A 769 12.10 35.95 44.74
N GLY A 770 12.90 36.82 45.34
CA GLY A 770 13.10 36.80 46.79
C GLY A 770 14.42 37.40 47.23
N GLY A 771 14.85 37.00 48.42
CA GLY A 771 16.10 37.37 49.07
C GLY A 771 15.80 37.96 50.44
N HIS A 772 16.53 39.01 50.80
CA HIS A 772 16.19 39.78 51.99
C HIS A 772 15.32 40.99 51.61
N CYS A 773 14.11 40.72 51.11
CA CYS A 773 13.19 41.68 50.48
C CYS A 773 13.59 42.00 49.04
N GLY A 774 13.68 40.96 48.22
CA GLY A 774 13.88 41.08 46.78
C GLY A 774 12.72 40.46 46.00
N TRP A 775 12.72 40.71 44.69
CA TRP A 775 11.67 40.29 43.79
C TRP A 775 12.22 40.02 42.40
N ASN A 776 11.42 39.34 41.61
CA ASN A 776 11.56 39.22 40.17
C ASN A 776 10.25 39.66 39.52
N THR A 777 10.30 40.74 38.75
CA THR A 777 9.15 41.34 38.07
C THR A 777 9.60 42.02 36.79
N VAL A 778 8.68 42.68 36.07
CA VAL A 778 8.96 43.42 34.85
C VAL A 778 10.08 44.45 35.08
N THR A 779 11.04 44.53 34.16
CA THR A 779 12.24 45.34 34.26
C THR A 779 11.94 46.78 34.63
N GLY A 780 12.56 47.27 35.71
CA GLY A 780 12.34 48.61 36.24
C GLY A 780 11.14 48.75 37.19
N GLY A 781 10.45 47.64 37.52
CA GLY A 781 9.32 47.61 38.43
C GLY A 781 9.62 47.25 39.88
N ASN A 782 8.67 47.61 40.74
CA ASN A 782 8.60 47.20 42.14
C ASN A 782 7.19 46.63 42.40
N PRO A 783 7.04 45.32 42.62
CA PRO A 783 5.73 44.67 42.73
C PRO A 783 4.96 45.03 44.00
N ILE A 784 5.59 45.75 44.92
CA ILE A 784 4.97 46.29 46.14
C ILE A 784 4.39 47.70 45.90
N GLU A 785 4.91 48.42 44.91
CA GLU A 785 4.49 49.79 44.59
C GLU A 785 3.79 49.87 43.22
N VAL A 786 4.53 49.60 42.15
CA VAL A 786 4.05 49.63 40.77
C VAL A 786 4.97 48.83 39.85
N VAL A 787 4.38 48.09 38.92
CA VAL A 787 5.08 47.33 37.88
C VAL A 787 4.88 48.03 36.53
N PRO A 788 5.92 48.28 35.73
CA PRO A 788 5.77 48.86 34.41
C PRO A 788 5.08 47.88 33.44
N PRO A 789 4.58 48.36 32.29
CA PRO A 789 3.92 47.49 31.32
C PRO A 789 4.82 46.37 30.79
N LEU A 790 4.26 45.18 30.66
CA LEU A 790 4.89 43.99 30.08
C LEU A 790 4.72 43.99 28.57
N GLN A 791 5.82 44.01 27.80
CA GLN A 791 5.75 44.01 26.34
C GLN A 791 5.44 42.62 25.78
N LEU A 792 4.41 42.51 24.94
CA LEU A 792 4.12 41.33 24.13
C LEU A 792 4.50 41.56 22.66
N VAL A 793 4.63 40.46 21.92
CA VAL A 793 4.82 40.42 20.46
C VAL A 793 3.75 39.52 19.86
N TYR A 794 3.11 39.97 18.78
CA TYR A 794 2.19 39.13 18.02
C TYR A 794 2.97 38.01 17.32
N ALA A 795 2.60 36.77 17.59
CA ALA A 795 3.16 35.60 16.95
C ALA A 795 1.98 34.82 16.37
N LEU A 796 2.02 34.51 15.07
CA LEU A 796 0.98 33.68 14.44
C LEU A 796 0.75 32.45 15.30
N VAL A 797 -0.53 32.09 15.49
CA VAL A 797 -0.90 30.84 16.16
C VAL A 797 -0.20 29.72 15.42
N VAL A 798 0.85 29.19 16.05
CA VAL A 798 1.31 27.83 15.74
C VAL A 798 0.11 26.97 16.14
N PRO A 799 -0.51 26.24 15.19
CA PRO A 799 -1.71 25.47 15.49
C PRO A 799 -1.48 24.54 16.69
N ALA A 800 -2.57 24.10 17.33
CA ALA A 800 -2.53 23.20 18.48
C ALA A 800 -1.71 21.91 18.25
N THR A 801 -1.39 21.60 16.99
CA THR A 801 -0.54 20.51 16.51
C THR A 801 0.81 21.06 16.04
N SER A 802 1.82 21.08 16.90
CA SER A 802 3.21 21.42 16.56
C SER A 802 4.18 20.63 17.39
N PHE A 803 5.48 20.63 17.05
CA PHE A 803 6.47 20.15 18.00
C PHE A 803 6.62 21.18 19.13
N LYS A 804 6.88 20.71 20.35
CA LYS A 804 7.54 21.53 21.37
C LYS A 804 8.89 21.96 20.81
N ASP A 805 9.32 23.19 21.11
CA ASP A 805 10.63 23.67 20.67
C ASP A 805 11.71 22.63 20.96
N ALA A 806 12.48 22.29 19.93
CA ALA A 806 13.55 21.30 20.04
C ALA A 806 14.51 21.67 21.17
N GLN A 807 14.49 20.85 22.23
CA GLN A 807 15.31 21.03 23.40
C GLN A 807 16.61 20.25 23.25
N TYR A 808 17.62 20.68 23.99
CA TYR A 808 18.85 19.91 24.14
C TYR A 808 18.61 18.71 25.06
N TRP A 809 18.80 17.49 24.55
CA TRP A 809 18.51 16.26 25.29
C TRP A 809 19.76 15.53 25.79
N SER A 810 20.87 15.58 25.04
CA SER A 810 22.10 14.86 25.44
C SER A 810 23.36 15.39 24.74
N SER A 811 24.48 15.45 25.47
CA SER A 811 25.83 15.73 24.91
C SER A 811 26.49 14.50 24.29
N SER A 812 25.98 13.29 24.56
CA SER A 812 26.76 12.08 24.36
C SER A 812 27.05 11.77 22.88
N LEU A 813 26.26 12.32 21.96
CA LEU A 813 26.49 12.22 20.51
C LEU A 813 27.07 13.52 19.92
N SER A 814 27.73 14.37 20.71
CA SER A 814 28.29 15.65 20.27
C SER A 814 29.56 15.53 19.43
N ASP A 815 30.01 16.63 18.81
CA ASP A 815 31.29 16.67 18.11
C ASP A 815 32.47 16.52 19.08
N ALA A 816 32.31 16.97 20.34
CA ALA A 816 33.32 16.84 21.38
C ALA A 816 33.58 15.37 21.75
N GLU A 817 32.52 14.55 21.71
CA GLU A 817 32.59 13.09 21.87
C GLU A 817 32.98 12.37 20.56
N GLY A 818 33.36 13.11 19.51
CA GLY A 818 33.89 12.55 18.25
C GLY A 818 32.84 12.11 17.23
N TRP A 819 31.54 12.24 17.52
CA TRP A 819 30.47 11.79 16.61
C TRP A 819 30.38 12.60 15.31
N GLY A 820 30.95 13.81 15.27
CA GLY A 820 31.06 14.63 14.07
C GLY A 820 32.25 14.28 13.18
N ALA A 821 33.13 13.36 13.61
CA ALA A 821 34.43 13.14 12.97
C ALA A 821 34.36 12.42 11.63
N SER A 822 33.35 11.58 11.39
CA SER A 822 33.19 10.82 10.13
C SER A 822 31.75 10.41 9.87
N GLU A 823 31.40 10.20 8.59
CA GLU A 823 30.08 9.71 8.17
C GLU A 823 29.74 8.34 8.78
N ALA A 824 30.75 7.47 8.96
CA ALA A 824 30.56 6.18 9.61
C ALA A 824 30.07 6.28 11.08
N ARG A 825 30.30 7.42 11.74
CA ARG A 825 29.76 7.67 13.10
C ARG A 825 28.40 8.33 13.03
N TYR A 826 28.30 9.58 12.55
CA TYR A 826 27.02 10.30 12.55
C TYR A 826 25.95 9.66 11.65
N GLY A 827 26.35 9.02 10.56
CA GLY A 827 25.44 8.35 9.62
C GLY A 827 24.94 6.99 10.12
N SER A 828 25.55 6.45 11.17
CA SER A 828 25.11 5.20 11.81
C SER A 828 24.03 5.40 12.87
N ILE A 829 23.80 6.65 13.30
CA ILE A 829 22.83 7.00 14.34
C ILE A 829 21.43 6.65 13.85
N GLN A 830 20.75 5.81 14.62
CA GLN A 830 19.40 5.33 14.36
C GLN A 830 18.60 5.33 15.66
N TYR A 831 17.29 5.38 15.49
CA TYR A 831 16.31 5.32 16.57
C TYR A 831 15.59 3.97 16.50
N ALA A 832 15.52 3.27 17.62
CA ALA A 832 14.83 1.99 17.73
C ALA A 832 14.61 1.64 19.21
N ASP A 833 13.48 1.01 19.55
CA ASP A 833 13.23 0.50 20.89
C ASP A 833 14.07 -0.76 21.17
N VAL A 834 15.27 -0.58 21.73
CA VAL A 834 16.17 -1.70 22.03
C VAL A 834 15.83 -2.36 23.37
N ASN A 835 14.95 -1.76 24.17
CA ASN A 835 14.68 -2.21 25.53
C ASN A 835 13.27 -2.82 25.72
N GLY A 836 12.37 -2.59 24.76
CA GLY A 836 11.00 -3.09 24.72
C GLY A 836 10.03 -2.28 25.57
N ASP A 837 10.28 -0.98 25.78
CA ASP A 837 9.39 -0.08 26.53
C ASP A 837 8.48 0.78 25.65
N ASN A 838 8.43 0.48 24.35
CA ASN A 838 7.72 1.22 23.30
C ASN A 838 8.20 2.66 23.17
N ARG A 839 9.48 2.93 23.45
CA ARG A 839 10.10 4.22 23.19
C ARG A 839 11.33 4.01 22.35
N ASP A 840 11.47 4.83 21.32
CA ASP A 840 12.64 4.79 20.48
C ASP A 840 13.88 5.28 21.25
N ASP A 841 14.82 4.36 21.47
CA ASP A 841 16.14 4.66 22.00
C ASP A 841 17.06 5.14 20.87
N VAL A 842 18.17 5.80 21.21
CA VAL A 842 19.15 6.22 20.21
C VAL A 842 20.40 5.36 20.28
N CYS A 843 20.73 4.72 19.17
CA CYS A 843 21.90 3.88 19.03
C CYS A 843 22.78 4.34 17.88
N GLY A 844 24.09 4.17 18.01
CA GLY A 844 25.05 4.49 16.97
C GLY A 844 26.34 3.70 17.13
N ARG A 845 27.14 3.70 16.07
CA ARG A 845 28.40 2.99 16.00
C ARG A 845 29.57 3.94 16.23
N ASP A 846 30.38 3.64 17.24
CA ASP A 846 31.64 4.31 17.54
C ASP A 846 32.86 3.40 17.24
N VAL A 847 34.06 3.85 17.58
CA VAL A 847 35.34 3.16 17.29
C VAL A 847 35.46 1.79 17.95
N ASP A 848 34.86 1.62 19.12
CA ASP A 848 34.92 0.45 19.98
C ASP A 848 33.60 -0.34 20.01
N GLY A 849 32.62 0.05 19.19
CA GLY A 849 31.47 -0.77 18.83
C GLY A 849 30.15 -0.01 18.86
N ILE A 850 29.07 -0.68 19.28
CA ILE A 850 27.73 -0.07 19.31
C ILE A 850 27.46 0.53 20.68
N HIS A 851 26.99 1.76 20.68
CA HIS A 851 26.60 2.49 21.87
C HIS A 851 25.14 2.94 21.76
N CYS A 852 24.41 2.81 22.86
CA CYS A 852 23.01 3.20 22.94
C CYS A 852 22.75 4.07 24.17
N ALA A 853 21.83 5.02 24.04
CA ALA A 853 21.29 5.82 25.12
C ALA A 853 19.77 5.62 25.15
N LEU A 854 19.27 5.15 26.29
CA LEU A 854 17.85 4.82 26.44
C LEU A 854 17.00 6.08 26.60
N SER A 855 15.80 6.09 26.02
CA SER A 855 14.87 7.19 26.17
C SER A 855 14.16 7.13 27.53
N THR A 856 14.06 8.27 28.19
CA THR A 856 13.25 8.45 29.41
C THR A 856 11.88 9.06 29.11
N GLY A 857 11.58 9.34 27.84
CA GLY A 857 10.43 10.10 27.36
C GLY A 857 10.54 11.62 27.50
N THR A 858 11.60 12.12 28.14
CA THR A 858 11.87 13.57 28.27
C THR A 858 13.34 13.94 28.08
N ALA A 859 14.23 12.95 28.07
CA ALA A 859 15.66 13.04 27.84
C ALA A 859 16.20 11.66 27.42
N PHE A 860 17.46 11.59 26.98
CA PHE A 860 18.18 10.33 26.85
C PHE A 860 19.11 10.11 28.04
N ASP A 861 19.23 8.86 28.48
CA ASP A 861 20.22 8.44 29.46
C ASP A 861 21.66 8.66 28.96
N ALA A 862 22.63 8.47 29.85
CA ALA A 862 24.03 8.48 29.44
C ALA A 862 24.31 7.38 28.42
N LEU A 863 25.00 7.74 27.34
CA LEU A 863 25.42 6.79 26.32
C LEU A 863 26.29 5.69 26.94
N SER A 864 25.90 4.45 26.67
CA SER A 864 26.50 3.25 27.23
C SER A 864 26.94 2.31 26.12
N HIS A 865 27.98 1.51 26.38
CA HIS A 865 28.54 0.57 25.42
C HIS A 865 27.74 -0.74 25.42
N TRP A 866 27.13 -1.08 24.28
CA TRP A 866 26.20 -2.21 24.15
C TRP A 866 26.80 -3.40 23.40
N SER A 867 27.81 -3.20 22.56
CA SER A 867 28.49 -4.29 21.84
C SER A 867 29.98 -3.98 21.63
N ASN A 868 30.83 -4.98 21.90
CA ASN A 868 32.28 -4.95 21.63
C ASN A 868 32.64 -5.30 20.17
N ASP A 869 31.64 -5.62 19.35
CA ASP A 869 31.81 -5.88 17.92
C ASP A 869 31.61 -4.57 17.13
N TYR A 870 31.60 -4.62 15.79
CA TYR A 870 31.40 -3.43 14.95
C TYR A 870 32.53 -2.37 15.06
N THR A 871 33.74 -2.76 15.42
CA THR A 871 34.86 -1.86 15.78
C THR A 871 35.75 -1.41 14.61
N ASP A 872 36.50 -0.33 14.81
CA ASP A 872 37.50 0.18 13.86
C ASP A 872 38.77 -0.70 13.80
N PRO A 873 39.47 -0.75 12.66
CA PRO A 873 39.10 -0.16 11.37
C PRO A 873 38.11 -1.01 10.56
N GLY A 874 37.77 -2.21 11.03
CA GLY A 874 37.04 -3.23 10.26
C GLY A 874 35.66 -2.78 9.77
N TRP A 875 35.00 -1.89 10.51
CA TRP A 875 33.65 -1.40 10.20
C TRP A 875 33.58 0.01 9.64
N THR A 876 34.72 0.65 9.35
CA THR A 876 34.75 1.97 8.66
C THR A 876 34.33 1.97 7.18
N PRO A 877 34.49 0.89 6.39
CA PRO A 877 34.06 0.90 4.98
C PRO A 877 32.54 1.00 4.81
N ASP A 878 32.10 1.71 3.78
CA ASP A 878 30.67 1.89 3.42
C ASP A 878 29.90 0.57 3.28
N ALA A 879 30.54 -0.48 2.79
CA ALA A 879 29.96 -1.81 2.64
C ALA A 879 29.66 -2.54 3.96
N HIS A 880 30.01 -1.92 5.10
CA HIS A 880 29.80 -2.43 6.45
C HIS A 880 28.91 -1.49 7.26
N TRP A 881 29.37 -0.28 7.60
CA TRP A 881 28.60 0.59 8.51
C TRP A 881 27.24 1.02 7.94
N LYS A 882 27.11 1.25 6.62
CA LYS A 882 25.81 1.64 6.01
C LYS A 882 24.75 0.54 6.12
N THR A 883 25.16 -0.69 6.42
CA THR A 883 24.29 -1.86 6.54
C THR A 883 23.87 -2.15 7.98
N ILE A 884 24.41 -1.44 8.97
CA ILE A 884 24.03 -1.64 10.37
C ILE A 884 22.57 -1.19 10.54
N ARG A 885 21.74 -2.08 11.06
CA ARG A 885 20.31 -1.84 11.33
C ARG A 885 19.94 -2.44 12.69
N PHE A 886 18.80 -2.00 13.20
CA PHE A 886 18.23 -2.47 14.46
C PHE A 886 16.87 -3.17 14.27
N PRO A 887 16.82 -4.33 13.59
CA PRO A 887 15.57 -5.08 13.39
C PRO A 887 15.20 -5.94 14.61
N ASP A 888 13.93 -6.28 14.80
CA ASP A 888 13.52 -7.36 15.73
C ASP A 888 13.62 -8.72 15.00
N LEU A 889 14.68 -9.48 15.25
CA LEU A 889 14.97 -10.72 14.53
C LEU A 889 14.27 -11.93 15.15
N ASN A 890 13.88 -11.82 16.41
CA ASN A 890 13.41 -12.95 17.21
C ASN A 890 11.90 -12.84 17.57
N GLY A 891 11.29 -11.69 17.29
CA GLY A 891 9.88 -11.39 17.51
C GLY A 891 9.53 -11.11 18.97
N ASP A 892 10.49 -10.65 19.78
CA ASP A 892 10.30 -10.34 21.21
C ASP A 892 9.92 -8.89 21.50
N GLY A 893 9.79 -8.07 20.44
CA GLY A 893 9.44 -6.66 20.53
C GLY A 893 10.61 -5.75 20.84
N LYS A 894 11.86 -6.25 20.84
CA LYS A 894 13.07 -5.45 21.02
C LYS A 894 13.86 -5.39 19.74
N ALA A 895 14.39 -4.21 19.45
CA ALA A 895 15.31 -4.03 18.35
C ALA A 895 16.68 -4.66 18.67
N ASP A 896 17.08 -5.64 17.86
CA ASP A 896 18.40 -6.27 17.89
C ASP A 896 19.43 -5.43 17.15
N VAL A 897 20.65 -5.93 16.96
CA VAL A 897 21.63 -5.30 16.04
C VAL A 897 22.11 -6.31 15.01
N CYS A 898 22.07 -5.92 13.74
CA CYS A 898 22.68 -6.67 12.64
C CYS A 898 23.47 -5.75 11.73
N GLY A 899 24.52 -6.28 11.12
CA GLY A 899 25.22 -5.63 10.03
C GLY A 899 25.93 -6.62 9.14
N ARG A 900 26.23 -6.19 7.91
CA ARG A 900 27.00 -6.99 6.97
C ARG A 900 28.50 -6.78 7.22
N GLY A 901 29.17 -7.80 7.73
CA GLY A 901 30.62 -7.87 7.78
C GLY A 901 31.25 -8.42 6.50
N GLY A 902 32.56 -8.70 6.53
CA GLY A 902 33.25 -9.30 5.38
C GLY A 902 32.82 -10.73 5.07
N ASP A 903 32.48 -11.51 6.11
CA ASP A 903 32.17 -12.94 6.01
C ASP A 903 30.66 -13.23 5.95
N GLY A 904 29.81 -12.21 5.99
CA GLY A 904 28.35 -12.38 5.95
C GLY A 904 27.59 -11.39 6.82
N ILE A 905 26.45 -11.82 7.36
CA ILE A 905 25.66 -11.03 8.31
C ILE A 905 26.02 -11.45 9.72
N ILE A 906 26.44 -10.49 10.54
CA ILE A 906 26.68 -10.67 11.96
C ILE A 906 25.56 -9.97 12.73
N CYS A 907 25.04 -10.64 13.75
CA CYS A 907 23.94 -10.13 14.55
C CYS A 907 24.15 -10.40 16.04
N GLY A 908 23.57 -9.56 16.90
CA GLY A 908 23.49 -9.75 18.34
C GLY A 908 22.10 -9.37 18.84
N LEU A 909 21.47 -10.29 19.58
CA LEU A 909 20.12 -10.09 20.11
C LEU A 909 20.12 -9.10 21.28
N SER A 910 19.10 -8.25 21.39
CA SER A 910 18.95 -7.35 22.52
C SER A 910 18.57 -8.11 23.79
N THR A 911 19.20 -7.75 24.90
CA THR A 911 18.80 -8.21 26.24
C THR A 911 17.95 -7.17 26.98
N GLY A 912 17.76 -6.00 26.37
CA GLY A 912 17.16 -4.80 26.96
C GLY A 912 18.12 -3.92 27.78
N ALA A 913 19.40 -4.31 27.88
CA ALA A 913 20.44 -3.48 28.51
C ALA A 913 21.80 -3.54 27.78
N ALA A 914 21.96 -4.48 26.85
CA ALA A 914 23.13 -4.68 25.99
C ALA A 914 22.75 -5.64 24.86
N PHE A 915 23.58 -5.74 23.83
CA PHE A 915 23.47 -6.81 22.85
C PHE A 915 24.21 -8.06 23.34
N ALA A 916 23.59 -9.23 23.15
CA ALA A 916 24.23 -10.51 23.37
C ALA A 916 25.48 -10.68 22.49
N ALA A 917 26.35 -11.62 22.86
CA ALA A 917 27.55 -11.92 22.07
C ALA A 917 27.17 -12.20 20.61
N THR A 918 27.78 -11.46 19.69
CA THR A 918 27.39 -11.55 18.28
C THR A 918 27.86 -12.85 17.64
N SER A 919 27.16 -13.28 16.61
CA SER A 919 27.54 -14.45 15.80
C SER A 919 27.23 -14.20 14.33
N TRP A 920 27.90 -14.93 13.44
CA TRP A 920 27.60 -14.92 12.01
C TRP A 920 26.33 -15.72 11.76
N TRP A 921 25.22 -15.01 11.50
CA TRP A 921 23.90 -15.62 11.27
C TRP A 921 23.76 -16.20 9.87
N THR A 922 24.53 -15.70 8.90
CA THR A 922 24.65 -16.31 7.57
C THR A 922 25.92 -15.82 6.88
N THR A 923 26.52 -16.66 6.04
CA THR A 923 27.66 -16.31 5.19
C THR A 923 27.26 -15.95 3.76
N ASP A 924 25.96 -16.05 3.44
CA ASP A 924 25.46 -15.88 2.08
C ASP A 924 25.62 -14.45 1.56
N PHE A 925 25.62 -13.46 2.45
CA PHE A 925 25.77 -12.03 2.15
C PHE A 925 27.22 -11.52 2.24
N SER A 926 28.20 -12.43 2.13
CA SER A 926 29.64 -12.16 2.29
C SER A 926 30.29 -11.42 1.12
N ASN A 927 31.53 -10.96 1.32
CA ASN A 927 32.38 -10.42 0.24
C ASN A 927 32.64 -11.48 -0.84
N SER A 928 32.89 -12.74 -0.44
CA SER A 928 33.15 -13.84 -1.38
C SER A 928 31.95 -14.17 -2.27
N ASN A 929 30.75 -13.85 -1.82
CA ASN A 929 29.51 -14.00 -2.59
C ASN A 929 29.11 -12.72 -3.33
N GLY A 930 30.04 -11.77 -3.54
CA GLY A 930 29.84 -10.61 -4.41
C GLY A 930 29.14 -9.41 -3.79
N TRP A 931 28.71 -9.48 -2.53
CA TRP A 931 27.96 -8.39 -1.89
C TRP A 931 28.78 -7.12 -1.63
N SER A 932 30.11 -7.17 -1.79
CA SER A 932 31.00 -6.00 -1.72
C SER A 932 31.43 -5.47 -3.09
N HIS A 933 30.88 -5.98 -4.20
CA HIS A 933 31.27 -5.53 -5.54
C HIS A 933 30.84 -4.08 -5.84
N GLY A 934 29.77 -3.58 -5.21
CA GLY A 934 29.21 -2.25 -5.45
C GLY A 934 28.08 -1.87 -4.49
N PRO A 935 27.79 -0.56 -4.31
CA PRO A 935 26.70 -0.06 -3.47
C PRO A 935 25.31 -0.55 -3.89
N GLU A 936 25.11 -0.86 -5.17
CA GLU A 936 23.88 -1.43 -5.71
C GLU A 936 23.56 -2.84 -5.18
N TYR A 937 24.49 -3.47 -4.45
CA TYR A 937 24.29 -4.74 -3.75
C TYR A 937 24.12 -4.52 -2.24
N TYR A 938 25.18 -4.13 -1.53
CA TYR A 938 25.12 -3.97 -0.07
C TYR A 938 24.16 -2.86 0.37
N GLY A 939 23.97 -1.80 -0.44
CA GLY A 939 23.10 -0.68 -0.13
C GLY A 939 21.60 -1.00 -0.23
N THR A 940 21.25 -2.19 -0.72
CA THR A 940 19.86 -2.65 -0.85
C THR A 940 19.45 -3.63 0.25
N ILE A 941 20.40 -4.09 1.09
CA ILE A 941 20.13 -5.03 2.18
C ILE A 941 19.21 -4.35 3.20
N GLN A 942 18.06 -4.98 3.43
CA GLN A 942 17.04 -4.58 4.38
C GLN A 942 16.57 -5.81 5.15
N PHE A 943 15.85 -5.57 6.26
CA PHE A 943 15.36 -6.61 7.16
C PHE A 943 13.81 -6.62 7.24
N PRO A 944 13.11 -6.95 6.15
CA PRO A 944 11.65 -7.01 6.13
C PRO A 944 11.11 -8.30 6.76
N ASP A 945 9.89 -8.31 7.32
CA ASP A 945 9.16 -9.56 7.61
C ASP A 945 8.48 -10.06 6.33
N LEU A 946 9.10 -11.01 5.63
CA LEU A 946 8.61 -11.50 4.34
C LEU A 946 7.53 -12.56 4.49
N ASN A 947 7.45 -13.20 5.66
CA ASN A 947 6.66 -14.41 5.86
C ASN A 947 5.48 -14.20 6.84
N GLY A 948 5.46 -13.07 7.55
CA GLY A 948 4.40 -12.63 8.43
C GLY A 948 4.43 -13.32 9.79
N ASP A 949 5.61 -13.78 10.23
CA ASP A 949 5.78 -14.42 11.55
C ASP A 949 6.19 -13.45 12.66
N GLY A 950 6.28 -12.16 12.34
CA GLY A 950 6.67 -11.10 13.28
C GLY A 950 8.17 -11.03 13.51
N LYS A 951 8.98 -11.74 12.71
CA LYS A 951 10.44 -11.67 12.75
C LYS A 951 10.95 -10.98 11.50
N ALA A 952 11.94 -10.12 11.68
CA ALA A 952 12.63 -9.52 10.57
C ALA A 952 13.51 -10.55 9.85
N ASP A 953 13.17 -10.82 8.58
CA ASP A 953 13.97 -11.61 7.65
C ASP A 953 15.11 -10.75 7.08
N ILE A 954 15.81 -11.26 6.06
CA ILE A 954 16.79 -10.46 5.31
C ILE A 954 16.56 -10.58 3.82
N CYS A 955 16.57 -9.45 3.12
CA CYS A 955 16.58 -9.44 1.67
C CYS A 955 17.44 -8.32 1.10
N GLY A 956 18.05 -8.58 -0.05
CA GLY A 956 18.79 -7.59 -0.82
C GLY A 956 18.85 -7.94 -2.29
N ARG A 957 19.25 -6.97 -3.10
CA ARG A 957 19.47 -7.13 -4.52
C ARG A 957 20.88 -7.68 -4.79
N HIS A 958 20.95 -8.76 -5.54
CA HIS A 958 22.15 -9.37 -6.10
C HIS A 958 22.18 -9.15 -7.63
N GLU A 959 23.31 -9.45 -8.29
CA GLU A 959 23.44 -9.34 -9.77
C GLU A 959 22.35 -10.12 -10.55
N LEU A 960 21.86 -11.22 -9.96
CA LEU A 960 20.80 -12.08 -10.53
C LEU A 960 19.38 -11.68 -10.10
N GLY A 961 19.21 -10.65 -9.27
CA GLY A 961 17.92 -10.19 -8.76
C GLY A 961 17.81 -10.24 -7.24
N MET A 962 16.58 -10.28 -6.71
CA MET A 962 16.31 -10.28 -5.26
C MET A 962 16.69 -11.62 -4.64
N ARG A 963 17.53 -11.57 -3.60
CA ARG A 963 17.94 -12.71 -2.79
C ARG A 963 17.55 -12.47 -1.34
N CYS A 964 16.74 -13.37 -0.80
CA CYS A 964 16.25 -13.29 0.57
C CYS A 964 16.54 -14.56 1.36
N ALA A 965 16.59 -14.45 2.69
CA ALA A 965 16.66 -15.54 3.65
C ALA A 965 15.74 -15.25 4.84
N LEU A 966 15.06 -16.27 5.34
CA LEU A 966 14.12 -16.13 6.46
C LEU A 966 14.84 -16.25 7.81
N SER A 967 14.41 -15.49 8.80
CA SER A 967 14.90 -15.57 10.18
C SER A 967 14.29 -16.76 10.90
N THR A 968 15.11 -17.45 11.68
CA THR A 968 14.64 -18.47 12.63
C THR A 968 14.44 -17.90 14.03
N GLY A 969 14.89 -16.67 14.27
CA GLY A 969 15.07 -16.05 15.60
C GLY A 969 16.45 -16.27 16.21
N THR A 970 17.31 -17.07 15.58
CA THR A 970 18.68 -17.33 16.04
C THR A 970 19.73 -17.35 14.93
N GLU A 971 19.30 -17.50 13.68
CA GLU A 971 20.12 -17.48 12.45
C GLU A 971 19.21 -17.18 11.24
N PHE A 972 19.80 -16.82 10.11
CA PHE A 972 19.08 -16.78 8.83
C PHE A 972 19.23 -18.12 8.11
N GLY A 973 18.13 -18.64 7.56
CA GLY A 973 18.15 -19.83 6.73
C GLY A 973 18.97 -19.66 5.44
N ALA A 974 19.05 -20.72 4.63
CA ALA A 974 19.72 -20.65 3.34
C ALA A 974 19.05 -19.62 2.42
N SER A 975 19.83 -18.66 1.91
CA SER A 975 19.28 -17.64 1.01
C SER A 975 19.00 -18.21 -0.37
N SER A 976 17.93 -17.72 -0.99
CA SER A 976 17.45 -18.16 -2.31
C SER A 976 17.07 -16.95 -3.16
N PHE A 977 16.98 -17.15 -4.48
CA PHE A 977 16.52 -16.11 -5.40
C PHE A 977 14.99 -16.06 -5.42
N TRP A 978 14.44 -14.89 -5.10
CA TRP A 978 13.00 -14.66 -4.97
C TRP A 978 12.40 -13.97 -6.18
N SER A 979 13.19 -13.20 -6.94
CA SER A 979 12.79 -12.55 -8.20
C SER A 979 14.03 -12.18 -9.03
N ASP A 980 13.99 -12.35 -10.35
CA ASP A 980 15.01 -11.91 -11.30
C ASP A 980 14.69 -10.56 -11.97
N ASP A 981 13.49 -10.01 -11.72
CA ASP A 981 13.01 -8.75 -12.31
C ASP A 981 13.83 -7.53 -11.87
N TYR A 982 14.53 -7.63 -10.73
CA TYR A 982 15.41 -6.60 -10.17
C TYR A 982 16.89 -6.84 -10.47
N SER A 983 17.22 -7.71 -11.42
CA SER A 983 18.60 -8.11 -11.75
C SER A 983 19.41 -7.04 -12.50
N ASP A 984 20.71 -7.28 -12.67
CA ASP A 984 21.57 -6.45 -13.54
C ASP A 984 21.12 -6.54 -15.00
N ALA A 985 20.73 -7.74 -15.44
CA ALA A 985 20.22 -7.98 -16.79
C ALA A 985 18.92 -7.20 -17.06
N ALA A 986 18.12 -6.96 -16.02
CA ALA A 986 16.91 -6.13 -16.06
C ALA A 986 17.21 -4.62 -15.91
N GLY A 987 18.48 -4.20 -15.78
CA GLY A 987 18.90 -2.80 -15.80
C GLY A 987 18.90 -2.09 -14.43
N TRP A 988 18.80 -2.83 -13.33
CA TRP A 988 18.66 -2.25 -11.98
C TRP A 988 19.98 -1.80 -11.32
N THR A 989 21.07 -1.65 -12.07
CA THR A 989 22.36 -1.17 -11.53
C THR A 989 22.41 0.36 -11.35
N SER A 990 21.48 1.10 -11.96
CA SER A 990 21.46 2.57 -11.86
C SER A 990 20.86 3.06 -10.55
N ASP A 991 21.41 4.15 -10.00
CA ASP A 991 20.93 4.84 -8.80
C ASP A 991 19.43 5.17 -8.83
N ILE A 992 18.88 5.47 -10.01
CA ILE A 992 17.46 5.79 -10.18
C ILE A 992 16.52 4.59 -9.98
N HIS A 993 17.10 3.38 -9.88
CA HIS A 993 16.39 2.11 -9.72
C HIS A 993 16.70 1.49 -8.36
N TRP A 994 17.95 1.07 -8.10
CA TRP A 994 18.26 0.28 -6.90
C TRP A 994 18.04 1.06 -5.58
N LYS A 995 18.25 2.38 -5.56
CA LYS A 995 18.00 3.20 -4.34
C LYS A 995 16.53 3.28 -3.96
N THR A 996 15.63 2.94 -4.89
CA THR A 996 14.18 3.02 -4.72
C THR A 996 13.56 1.69 -4.27
N ILE A 997 14.34 0.61 -4.18
CA ILE A 997 13.83 -0.69 -3.75
C ILE A 997 13.43 -0.63 -2.27
N ARG A 998 12.17 -0.95 -2.00
CA ARG A 998 11.57 -0.98 -0.66
C ARG A 998 10.72 -2.24 -0.49
N PHE A 999 10.41 -2.56 0.76
CA PHE A 999 9.59 -3.71 1.09
C PHE A 999 8.30 -3.33 1.84
N PRO A 1000 7.35 -2.63 1.19
CA PRO A 1000 6.08 -2.25 1.79
C PRO A 1000 5.10 -3.45 1.88
N ASP A 1001 4.18 -3.47 2.86
CA ASP A 1001 2.99 -4.35 2.79
C ASP A 1001 1.90 -3.63 1.99
N LEU A 1002 1.71 -4.00 0.74
CA LEU A 1002 0.79 -3.31 -0.16
C LEU A 1002 -0.64 -3.83 -0.06
N ASN A 1003 -0.83 -5.04 0.48
CA ASN A 1003 -2.10 -5.75 0.43
C ASN A 1003 -2.73 -5.98 1.82
N GLY A 1004 -2.01 -5.64 2.88
CA GLY A 1004 -2.45 -5.70 4.27
C GLY A 1004 -2.47 -7.12 4.84
N ASP A 1005 -1.68 -8.05 4.30
CA ASP A 1005 -1.57 -9.42 4.81
C ASP A 1005 -0.49 -9.60 5.89
N GLY A 1006 0.18 -8.52 6.28
CA GLY A 1006 1.23 -8.50 7.28
C GLY A 1006 2.58 -8.96 6.74
N LYS A 1007 2.72 -9.17 5.43
CA LYS A 1007 4.00 -9.52 4.81
C LYS A 1007 4.52 -8.36 3.99
N ALA A 1008 5.81 -8.14 4.11
CA ALA A 1008 6.50 -7.16 3.30
C ALA A 1008 6.66 -7.66 1.85
N ASP A 1009 6.10 -6.92 0.90
CA ASP A 1009 6.23 -7.13 -0.53
C ASP A 1009 7.55 -6.55 -1.05
N VAL A 1010 7.79 -6.54 -2.36
CA VAL A 1010 8.91 -5.78 -2.96
C VAL A 1010 8.39 -4.81 -3.99
N CYS A 1011 8.81 -3.55 -3.91
CA CYS A 1011 8.56 -2.53 -4.91
C CYS A 1011 9.84 -1.79 -5.28
N GLY A 1012 9.91 -1.33 -6.51
CA GLY A 1012 10.91 -0.36 -6.93
C GLY A 1012 10.43 0.48 -8.11
N ARG A 1013 11.12 1.60 -8.34
CA ARG A 1013 10.85 2.46 -9.48
C ARG A 1013 11.61 1.98 -10.72
N GLY A 1014 10.87 1.48 -11.70
CA GLY A 1014 11.40 1.19 -13.04
C GLY A 1014 11.34 2.40 -13.98
N GLY A 1015 11.65 2.19 -15.25
CA GLY A 1015 11.57 3.26 -16.27
C GLY A 1015 10.13 3.70 -16.57
N ASP A 1016 9.19 2.75 -16.53
CA ASP A 1016 7.79 2.95 -16.93
C ASP A 1016 6.84 3.20 -15.75
N GLY A 1017 7.35 3.20 -14.52
CA GLY A 1017 6.59 3.52 -13.31
C GLY A 1017 7.05 2.72 -12.10
N ILE A 1018 6.11 2.31 -11.24
CA ILE A 1018 6.39 1.48 -10.07
C ILE A 1018 6.06 0.03 -10.38
N ILE A 1019 7.04 -0.84 -10.19
CA ILE A 1019 6.92 -2.29 -10.37
C ILE A 1019 7.01 -2.95 -9.00
N CYS A 1020 6.05 -3.83 -8.71
CA CYS A 1020 5.95 -4.51 -7.44
C CYS A 1020 5.66 -6.01 -7.62
N GLY A 1021 6.09 -6.80 -6.64
CA GLY A 1021 5.80 -8.24 -6.53
C GLY A 1021 5.40 -8.58 -5.09
N LEU A 1022 4.21 -9.16 -4.95
CA LEU A 1022 3.66 -9.51 -3.62
C LEU A 1022 4.39 -10.68 -2.97
N SER A 1023 4.65 -10.65 -1.68
CA SER A 1023 5.29 -11.77 -0.97
C SER A 1023 4.35 -12.97 -0.84
N ARG A 1024 4.91 -14.17 -1.03
CA ARG A 1024 4.25 -15.45 -0.74
C ARG A 1024 4.84 -16.17 0.46
N GLY A 1025 5.72 -15.51 1.22
CA GLY A 1025 6.43 -16.06 2.37
C GLY A 1025 7.66 -16.92 2.04
N ALA A 1026 7.89 -17.25 0.77
CA ALA A 1026 9.09 -17.98 0.34
C ALA A 1026 9.63 -17.54 -1.04
N ALA A 1027 8.91 -16.66 -1.73
CA ALA A 1027 9.24 -16.06 -3.00
C ALA A 1027 8.32 -14.85 -3.25
N PHE A 1028 8.72 -13.93 -4.12
CA PHE A 1028 7.80 -12.90 -4.60
C PHE A 1028 6.91 -13.43 -5.73
N ALA A 1029 5.72 -12.85 -5.87
CA ALA A 1029 4.88 -13.02 -7.03
C ALA A 1029 5.55 -12.47 -8.29
N ALA A 1030 5.09 -12.94 -9.45
CA ALA A 1030 5.49 -12.35 -10.72
C ALA A 1030 5.20 -10.86 -10.65
N THR A 1031 6.22 -10.03 -10.91
CA THR A 1031 6.08 -8.59 -10.75
C THR A 1031 5.16 -8.01 -11.82
N SER A 1032 4.54 -6.88 -11.51
CA SER A 1032 3.69 -6.14 -12.43
C SER A 1032 3.83 -4.64 -12.20
N TRP A 1033 3.48 -3.84 -13.22
CA TRP A 1033 3.44 -2.38 -13.10
C TRP A 1033 2.20 -1.96 -12.32
N TRP A 1034 2.39 -1.53 -11.07
CA TRP A 1034 1.31 -1.10 -10.18
C TRP A 1034 0.81 0.30 -10.47
N THR A 1035 1.66 1.14 -11.07
CA THR A 1035 1.26 2.41 -11.67
C THR A 1035 2.26 2.81 -12.75
N THR A 1036 1.79 3.50 -13.78
CA THR A 1036 2.64 4.13 -14.81
C THR A 1036 3.03 5.57 -14.45
N ASP A 1037 2.51 6.09 -13.34
CA ASP A 1037 3.05 7.31 -12.74
C ASP A 1037 4.42 7.02 -12.08
N PHE A 1038 5.10 8.05 -11.59
CA PHE A 1038 6.48 7.94 -11.08
C PHE A 1038 7.52 7.50 -12.14
N SER A 1039 7.14 7.52 -13.41
CA SER A 1039 7.94 7.03 -14.54
C SER A 1039 8.91 8.08 -15.10
N ASN A 1040 9.85 7.66 -15.96
CA ASN A 1040 10.78 8.56 -16.65
C ASN A 1040 10.01 9.60 -17.48
N SER A 1041 8.94 9.17 -18.17
CA SER A 1041 8.10 10.04 -19.02
C SER A 1041 7.36 11.13 -18.24
N LYS A 1042 7.23 10.95 -16.91
CA LYS A 1042 6.61 11.89 -15.98
C LYS A 1042 7.64 12.72 -15.20
N GLY A 1043 8.92 12.68 -15.59
CA GLY A 1043 9.97 13.53 -15.03
C GLY A 1043 10.67 12.98 -13.78
N TRP A 1044 10.28 11.81 -13.29
CA TRP A 1044 10.84 11.25 -12.05
C TRP A 1044 12.29 10.77 -12.18
N SER A 1045 12.84 10.73 -13.39
CA SER A 1045 14.27 10.47 -13.62
C SER A 1045 15.12 11.74 -13.76
N HIS A 1046 14.55 12.94 -13.59
CA HIS A 1046 15.30 14.19 -13.79
C HIS A 1046 16.36 14.44 -12.72
N GLY A 1047 16.18 13.93 -11.49
CA GLY A 1047 17.11 14.15 -10.39
C GLY A 1047 16.73 13.43 -9.10
N PRO A 1048 17.69 13.24 -8.17
CA PRO A 1048 17.47 12.58 -6.88
C PRO A 1048 16.44 13.28 -5.98
N GLU A 1049 16.23 14.58 -6.18
CA GLU A 1049 15.17 15.37 -5.54
C GLU A 1049 13.75 14.90 -5.89
N TYR A 1050 13.61 14.00 -6.86
CA TYR A 1050 12.36 13.34 -7.24
C TYR A 1050 12.38 11.87 -6.83
N TYR A 1051 13.15 11.01 -7.52
CA TYR A 1051 13.14 9.56 -7.25
C TYR A 1051 13.64 9.19 -5.85
N GLY A 1052 14.52 10.00 -5.24
CA GLY A 1052 15.05 9.77 -3.91
C GLY A 1052 14.07 10.07 -2.78
N THR A 1053 12.91 10.66 -3.10
CA THR A 1053 11.86 11.01 -2.12
C THR A 1053 10.71 10.01 -2.09
N ILE A 1054 10.68 9.05 -3.02
CA ILE A 1054 9.61 8.04 -3.11
C ILE A 1054 9.63 7.16 -1.86
N GLN A 1055 8.50 7.11 -1.18
CA GLN A 1055 8.26 6.35 0.04
C GLN A 1055 6.88 5.68 -0.03
N PHE A 1056 6.66 4.70 0.83
CA PHE A 1056 5.44 3.90 0.87
C PHE A 1056 4.73 3.99 2.25
N PRO A 1057 4.21 5.19 2.61
CA PRO A 1057 3.48 5.38 3.88
C PRO A 1057 2.05 4.81 3.82
N ASP A 1058 1.45 4.47 4.96
CA ASP A 1058 -0.02 4.27 5.06
C ASP A 1058 -0.68 5.63 5.33
N LEU A 1059 -1.30 6.22 4.32
CA LEU A 1059 -1.87 7.58 4.38
C LEU A 1059 -3.31 7.60 4.87
N ASN A 1060 -3.99 6.45 4.86
CA ASN A 1060 -5.42 6.37 5.12
C ASN A 1060 -5.78 5.49 6.34
N GLY A 1061 -4.79 4.80 6.92
CA GLY A 1061 -4.92 3.95 8.10
C GLY A 1061 -5.60 2.61 7.82
N ASP A 1062 -5.58 2.13 6.57
CA ASP A 1062 -6.19 0.83 6.21
C ASP A 1062 -5.22 -0.36 6.35
N GLY A 1063 -4.00 -0.12 6.82
CA GLY A 1063 -2.96 -1.11 7.02
C GLY A 1063 -2.22 -1.49 5.74
N LYS A 1064 -2.47 -0.80 4.62
CA LYS A 1064 -1.72 -0.97 3.38
C LYS A 1064 -0.81 0.22 3.15
N ALA A 1065 0.40 -0.07 2.70
CA ALA A 1065 1.32 0.95 2.27
C ALA A 1065 0.86 1.54 0.93
N ASP A 1066 0.63 2.85 0.94
CA ASP A 1066 0.37 3.68 -0.23
C ASP A 1066 1.69 4.11 -0.89
N ILE A 1067 1.64 5.08 -1.80
CA ILE A 1067 2.85 5.68 -2.37
C ILE A 1067 2.76 7.20 -2.39
N CYS A 1068 3.85 7.84 -1.96
CA CYS A 1068 4.06 9.27 -2.13
C CYS A 1068 5.48 9.57 -2.59
N GLY A 1069 5.64 10.69 -3.27
CA GLY A 1069 6.94 11.28 -3.55
C GLY A 1069 6.81 12.75 -3.90
N ARG A 1070 7.94 13.46 -3.88
CA ARG A 1070 8.02 14.85 -4.31
C ARG A 1070 8.24 14.93 -5.82
N GLU A 1071 7.42 15.72 -6.50
CA GLU A 1071 7.64 16.18 -7.87
C GLU A 1071 7.83 17.70 -7.93
N GLU A 1072 7.95 18.26 -9.14
CA GLU A 1072 8.15 19.70 -9.39
C GLU A 1072 7.08 20.57 -8.70
N PHE A 1073 5.83 20.11 -8.66
CA PHE A 1073 4.68 20.88 -8.18
C PHE A 1073 4.28 20.59 -6.72
N GLY A 1074 4.97 19.67 -6.03
CA GLY A 1074 4.64 19.32 -4.65
C GLY A 1074 4.77 17.83 -4.34
N ILE A 1075 4.05 17.37 -3.32
CA ILE A 1075 3.97 15.95 -2.95
C ILE A 1075 2.81 15.31 -3.71
N ARG A 1076 3.14 14.33 -4.54
CA ARG A 1076 2.20 13.50 -5.28
C ARG A 1076 2.03 12.17 -4.57
N CYS A 1077 0.78 11.76 -4.37
CA CYS A 1077 0.43 10.52 -3.68
C CYS A 1077 -0.61 9.72 -4.45
N ALA A 1078 -0.67 8.41 -4.21
CA ALA A 1078 -1.69 7.48 -4.68
C ALA A 1078 -1.93 6.39 -3.64
N LEU A 1079 -3.20 6.05 -3.41
CA LEU A 1079 -3.59 5.03 -2.44
C LEU A 1079 -3.45 3.61 -3.02
N SER A 1080 -3.07 2.63 -2.19
CA SER A 1080 -3.05 1.22 -2.56
C SER A 1080 -4.45 0.61 -2.58
N THR A 1081 -4.70 -0.23 -3.58
CA THR A 1081 -5.92 -1.05 -3.66
C THR A 1081 -5.70 -2.50 -3.23
N GLY A 1082 -4.48 -2.85 -2.83
CA GLY A 1082 -4.04 -4.23 -2.59
C GLY A 1082 -3.60 -5.00 -3.84
N THR A 1083 -3.78 -4.44 -5.03
CA THR A 1083 -3.33 -5.04 -6.30
C THR A 1083 -2.71 -4.06 -7.29
N ALA A 1084 -2.90 -2.75 -7.08
CA ALA A 1084 -2.33 -1.65 -7.85
C ALA A 1084 -2.43 -0.36 -7.02
N PHE A 1085 -1.74 0.71 -7.44
CA PHE A 1085 -2.00 2.06 -6.91
C PHE A 1085 -3.13 2.73 -7.70
N GLY A 1086 -4.01 3.43 -7.00
CA GLY A 1086 -5.11 4.19 -7.58
C GLY A 1086 -4.64 5.42 -8.36
N ALA A 1087 -5.59 6.30 -8.71
CA ALA A 1087 -5.27 7.55 -9.38
C ALA A 1087 -4.41 8.45 -8.47
N SER A 1088 -3.26 8.87 -9.00
CA SER A 1088 -2.34 9.77 -8.31
C SER A 1088 -2.73 11.23 -8.50
N SER A 1089 -2.43 12.06 -7.50
CA SER A 1089 -2.62 13.52 -7.58
C SER A 1089 -1.64 14.25 -6.66
N ILE A 1090 -1.47 15.56 -6.86
CA ILE A 1090 -0.70 16.41 -5.93
C ILE A 1090 -1.59 16.68 -4.73
N TRP A 1091 -1.15 16.23 -3.56
CA TRP A 1091 -1.89 16.39 -2.30
C TRP A 1091 -1.50 17.67 -1.56
N VAL A 1092 -0.25 18.13 -1.70
CA VAL A 1092 0.21 19.41 -1.15
C VAL A 1092 1.29 20.02 -2.02
N ASN A 1093 1.21 21.32 -2.28
CA ASN A 1093 2.10 22.04 -3.19
C ASN A 1093 3.26 22.78 -2.50
N ALA A 1094 3.28 22.84 -1.18
CA ALA A 1094 4.27 23.64 -0.46
C ALA A 1094 5.71 23.12 -0.57
N TYR A 1095 5.88 21.85 -0.92
CA TYR A 1095 7.16 21.20 -1.17
C TYR A 1095 7.64 21.34 -2.62
N ALA A 1096 6.98 22.18 -3.43
CA ALA A 1096 7.30 22.39 -4.83
C ALA A 1096 8.67 23.04 -5.08
N ASP A 1097 9.16 22.92 -6.31
CA ASP A 1097 10.36 23.60 -6.80
C ASP A 1097 10.27 25.12 -6.66
N ALA A 1098 9.06 25.69 -6.85
CA ALA A 1098 8.79 27.11 -6.64
C ALA A 1098 9.09 27.58 -5.20
N GLY A 1099 9.06 26.66 -4.23
CA GLY A 1099 9.44 26.89 -2.83
C GLY A 1099 10.91 26.57 -2.52
N ASN A 1100 11.77 26.37 -3.53
CA ASN A 1100 13.19 26.00 -3.42
C ASN A 1100 13.48 24.63 -2.81
N TRP A 1101 12.50 23.74 -2.72
CA TRP A 1101 12.70 22.41 -2.12
C TRP A 1101 13.59 21.48 -2.95
N SER A 1102 13.73 21.70 -4.27
CA SER A 1102 14.67 20.98 -5.13
C SER A 1102 16.09 21.53 -5.09
N SER A 1103 16.29 22.72 -4.52
CA SER A 1103 17.55 23.47 -4.66
C SER A 1103 18.75 22.75 -4.05
N GLN A 1104 18.56 22.01 -2.95
CA GLN A 1104 19.63 21.42 -2.17
C GLN A 1104 19.19 20.12 -1.44
N PRO A 1105 20.09 19.13 -1.28
CA PRO A 1105 19.78 17.87 -0.59
C PRO A 1105 19.23 18.02 0.82
N TYR A 1106 19.70 19.02 1.57
CA TYR A 1106 19.27 19.26 2.95
C TYR A 1106 17.84 19.81 3.09
N TYR A 1107 17.12 20.01 1.98
CA TYR A 1107 15.68 20.23 1.99
C TYR A 1107 14.94 18.94 1.60
N TRP A 1108 15.07 18.47 0.36
CA TRP A 1108 14.30 17.31 -0.13
C TRP A 1108 14.66 15.98 0.54
N ALA A 1109 15.91 15.75 0.97
CA ALA A 1109 16.30 14.48 1.59
C ALA A 1109 15.75 14.31 3.02
N THR A 1110 15.22 15.39 3.61
CA THR A 1110 14.61 15.40 4.95
C THR A 1110 13.12 15.11 4.93
N ILE A 1111 12.49 15.04 3.75
CA ILE A 1111 11.05 14.77 3.62
C ILE A 1111 10.75 13.34 4.08
N ARG A 1112 9.89 13.21 5.09
CA ARG A 1112 9.45 11.94 5.67
C ARG A 1112 7.93 11.96 5.82
N PHE A 1113 7.38 10.78 6.06
CA PHE A 1113 5.96 10.59 6.30
C PHE A 1113 5.68 10.02 7.71
N PRO A 1114 5.97 10.79 8.78
CA PRO A 1114 5.68 10.39 10.16
C PRO A 1114 4.19 10.51 10.48
N ASP A 1115 3.68 9.74 11.43
CA ASP A 1115 2.37 10.00 12.07
C ASP A 1115 2.61 10.94 13.26
N ILE A 1116 2.37 12.25 13.10
CA ILE A 1116 2.73 13.28 14.10
C ILE A 1116 1.59 13.62 15.05
N ASN A 1117 0.41 13.02 14.85
CA ASN A 1117 -0.77 13.25 15.69
C ASN A 1117 -1.32 11.95 16.32
N GLY A 1118 -0.70 10.79 16.04
CA GLY A 1118 -1.04 9.49 16.58
C GLY A 1118 -2.38 8.96 16.08
N ASP A 1119 -2.86 9.39 14.91
CA ASP A 1119 -4.15 8.99 14.35
C ASP A 1119 -4.09 7.71 13.49
N GLY A 1120 -2.89 7.13 13.36
CA GLY A 1120 -2.61 5.94 12.56
C GLY A 1120 -2.43 6.23 11.08
N LYS A 1121 -2.41 7.50 10.66
CA LYS A 1121 -2.14 7.90 9.29
C LYS A 1121 -0.81 8.63 9.21
N ALA A 1122 -0.04 8.30 8.20
CA ALA A 1122 1.20 9.00 7.92
C ALA A 1122 0.93 10.41 7.37
N ASP A 1123 1.51 11.39 8.03
CA ASP A 1123 1.53 12.80 7.64
C ASP A 1123 2.71 13.07 6.71
N VAL A 1124 2.97 14.34 6.37
CA VAL A 1124 4.20 14.72 5.66
C VAL A 1124 4.93 15.82 6.40
N CYS A 1125 6.22 15.63 6.64
CA CYS A 1125 7.09 16.60 7.27
C CYS A 1125 8.38 16.76 6.47
N GLY A 1126 8.92 17.97 6.42
CA GLY A 1126 10.22 18.24 5.83
C GLY A 1126 10.85 19.50 6.40
N ARG A 1127 12.17 19.55 6.38
CA ARG A 1127 12.93 20.71 6.81
C ARG A 1127 13.08 21.71 5.66
N GLY A 1128 12.46 22.87 5.79
CA GLY A 1128 12.69 24.03 4.94
C GLY A 1128 13.87 24.89 5.40
N ALA A 1129 14.02 26.07 4.79
CA ALA A 1129 15.09 27.01 5.17
C ALA A 1129 14.85 27.62 6.56
N ASN A 1130 13.60 27.93 6.90
CA ASN A 1130 13.26 28.69 8.11
C ASN A 1130 12.43 27.89 9.12
N GLN A 1131 12.08 26.65 8.80
CA GLN A 1131 11.18 25.84 9.62
C GLN A 1131 11.30 24.34 9.31
N VAL A 1132 10.71 23.52 10.18
CA VAL A 1132 10.13 22.24 9.79
C VAL A 1132 8.68 22.49 9.40
N LEU A 1133 8.35 22.15 8.15
CA LEU A 1133 7.02 22.30 7.59
C LEU A 1133 6.35 20.93 7.58
N CYS A 1134 5.15 20.83 8.15
CA CYS A 1134 4.37 19.60 8.12
C CYS A 1134 2.92 19.85 7.67
N ALA A 1135 2.29 18.81 7.14
CA ALA A 1135 0.86 18.79 6.79
C ALA A 1135 0.25 17.43 7.17
N VAL A 1136 -0.95 17.47 7.75
CA VAL A 1136 -1.61 16.30 8.35
C VAL A 1136 -2.49 15.58 7.32
N SER A 1137 -2.44 14.25 7.28
CA SER A 1137 -3.25 13.43 6.36
C SER A 1137 -4.71 13.39 6.80
N SER A 1138 -5.61 13.63 5.83
CA SER A 1138 -7.04 13.38 5.99
C SER A 1138 -7.49 12.02 5.45
N GLY A 1139 -6.56 11.23 4.89
CA GLY A 1139 -6.82 9.99 4.14
C GLY A 1139 -6.69 10.15 2.62
N PRO A 1140 -7.38 11.11 1.97
CA PRO A 1140 -7.24 11.35 0.52
C PRO A 1140 -6.46 12.61 0.15
N ALA A 1141 -6.00 13.41 1.13
CA ALA A 1141 -5.24 14.64 0.92
C ALA A 1141 -4.50 15.05 2.20
N PHE A 1142 -3.47 15.89 2.07
CA PHE A 1142 -2.86 16.58 3.21
C PHE A 1142 -3.59 17.90 3.48
N THR A 1143 -3.86 18.20 4.75
CA THR A 1143 -4.57 19.38 5.23
C THR A 1143 -3.75 20.10 6.31
N GLY A 1144 -4.07 21.36 6.58
CA GLY A 1144 -3.49 22.07 7.73
C GLY A 1144 -1.97 22.25 7.67
N ILE A 1145 -1.43 22.66 6.51
CA ILE A 1145 0.00 22.92 6.41
C ILE A 1145 0.43 24.07 7.31
N SER A 1146 1.44 23.85 8.14
CA SER A 1146 1.93 24.85 9.08
C SER A 1146 3.41 24.65 9.41
N ASP A 1147 3.99 25.67 10.03
CA ASP A 1147 5.33 25.58 10.62
C ASP A 1147 5.21 24.83 11.96
N TRP A 1148 5.89 23.69 12.07
CA TRP A 1148 5.84 22.81 13.24
C TRP A 1148 7.05 22.95 14.17
N ASP A 1149 8.19 23.40 13.66
CA ASP A 1149 9.36 23.76 14.46
C ASP A 1149 10.16 24.88 13.78
N LEU A 1150 10.73 25.78 14.57
CA LEU A 1150 11.54 26.92 14.11
C LEU A 1150 13.03 26.83 14.55
N ASN A 1151 13.44 25.66 15.05
CA ASN A 1151 14.79 25.37 15.52
C ASN A 1151 15.64 24.64 14.47
N TYR A 1152 15.08 23.71 13.69
CA TYR A 1152 15.79 22.97 12.64
C TYR A 1152 16.00 23.79 11.37
N THR A 1153 16.53 25.01 11.48
CA THR A 1153 16.56 26.01 10.40
C THR A 1153 17.97 26.27 9.86
N ASP A 1154 18.08 26.98 8.74
CA ASP A 1154 19.36 27.39 8.15
C ASP A 1154 20.08 28.40 9.06
N SER A 1155 19.33 29.30 9.71
CA SER A 1155 19.90 30.26 10.66
C SER A 1155 20.54 29.58 11.88
N ASN A 1156 20.00 28.42 12.27
CA ASN A 1156 20.57 27.57 13.32
C ASN A 1156 21.59 26.56 12.77
N ALA A 1157 22.01 26.76 11.52
CA ALA A 1157 23.07 26.03 10.84
C ALA A 1157 22.78 24.52 10.68
N TRP A 1158 21.52 24.11 10.59
CA TRP A 1158 21.17 22.71 10.29
C TRP A 1158 21.49 22.30 8.84
N ASN A 1159 21.62 23.27 7.94
CA ASN A 1159 22.12 23.08 6.57
C ASN A 1159 23.66 23.03 6.45
N ALA A 1160 24.40 23.29 7.53
CA ALA A 1160 25.84 23.53 7.45
C ALA A 1160 26.64 22.35 6.89
N ASN A 1161 26.25 21.11 7.23
CA ASN A 1161 26.86 19.88 6.71
C ASN A 1161 25.94 18.66 6.93
N ALA A 1162 26.30 17.53 6.31
CA ALA A 1162 25.55 16.28 6.43
C ALA A 1162 25.45 15.73 7.86
N SER A 1163 26.43 15.94 8.73
CA SER A 1163 26.38 15.47 10.12
C SER A 1163 25.29 16.13 10.98
N ARG A 1164 24.54 17.09 10.41
CA ARG A 1164 23.36 17.71 11.01
C ARG A 1164 22.08 17.28 10.29
N TRP A 1165 21.81 17.80 9.09
CA TRP A 1165 20.53 17.57 8.41
C TRP A 1165 20.24 16.09 8.12
N SER A 1166 21.27 15.27 7.84
CA SER A 1166 21.04 13.84 7.51
C SER A 1166 20.61 13.01 8.72
N THR A 1167 20.80 13.53 9.93
CA THR A 1167 20.46 12.88 11.20
C THR A 1167 19.05 13.20 11.69
N ILE A 1168 18.35 14.14 11.03
CA ILE A 1168 16.98 14.50 11.41
C ILE A 1168 16.06 13.32 11.13
N ARG A 1169 15.36 12.85 12.16
CA ARG A 1169 14.42 11.73 12.13
C ARG A 1169 13.17 12.09 12.94
N PHE A 1170 12.13 11.27 12.75
CA PHE A 1170 10.86 11.41 13.45
C PHE A 1170 10.54 10.16 14.28
N PRO A 1171 11.30 9.89 15.36
CA PRO A 1171 11.07 8.74 16.25
C PRO A 1171 9.93 9.00 17.24
N ASP A 1172 9.29 7.96 17.78
CA ASP A 1172 8.42 8.09 18.97
C ASP A 1172 9.27 7.86 20.23
N ILE A 1173 9.88 8.93 20.74
CA ILE A 1173 10.82 8.83 21.87
C ILE A 1173 10.10 8.83 23.21
N ASN A 1174 8.79 9.10 23.24
CA ASN A 1174 8.04 9.27 24.47
C ASN A 1174 6.99 8.16 24.69
N GLY A 1175 6.67 7.41 23.64
CA GLY A 1175 5.78 6.25 23.62
C GLY A 1175 4.30 6.62 23.60
N ASP A 1176 3.95 7.80 23.08
CA ASP A 1176 2.55 8.26 22.98
C ASP A 1176 1.90 7.88 21.65
N GLY A 1177 2.63 7.22 20.74
CA GLY A 1177 2.17 6.85 19.41
C GLY A 1177 2.25 7.99 18.39
N SER A 1178 2.68 9.19 18.80
CA SER A 1178 2.98 10.29 17.89
C SER A 1178 4.48 10.36 17.64
N SER A 1179 4.84 10.61 16.38
CA SER A 1179 6.23 10.76 15.98
C SER A 1179 6.74 12.12 16.43
N ASP A 1180 7.78 12.13 17.26
CA ASP A 1180 8.50 13.31 17.68
C ASP A 1180 9.50 13.74 16.59
N ILE A 1181 10.34 14.74 16.85
CA ILE A 1181 11.46 15.09 15.98
C ILE A 1181 12.76 15.09 16.76
N CYS A 1182 13.80 14.47 16.20
CA CYS A 1182 15.14 14.49 16.77
C CYS A 1182 16.21 14.69 15.69
N GLY A 1183 17.31 15.31 16.07
CA GLY A 1183 18.49 15.43 15.22
C GLY A 1183 19.75 15.78 16.01
N ARG A 1184 20.90 15.45 15.42
CA ARG A 1184 22.21 15.74 15.99
C ARG A 1184 22.75 17.07 15.48
N ASN A 1185 23.36 17.84 16.37
CA ASN A 1185 24.18 19.00 16.05
C ASN A 1185 25.54 18.92 16.79
N VAL A 1186 26.38 19.95 16.67
CA VAL A 1186 27.73 20.02 17.28
C VAL A 1186 27.68 19.78 18.78
N GLY A 1187 26.65 20.31 19.45
CA GLY A 1187 26.46 20.16 20.89
C GLY A 1187 25.96 18.79 21.35
N GLY A 1188 25.42 17.96 20.44
CA GLY A 1188 24.77 16.70 20.78
C GLY A 1188 23.38 16.57 20.15
N LEU A 1189 22.48 15.87 20.83
CA LEU A 1189 21.11 15.62 20.37
C LEU A 1189 20.14 16.72 20.79
N PHE A 1190 19.33 17.15 19.83
CA PHE A 1190 18.19 18.03 20.03
C PHE A 1190 16.92 17.30 19.62
N CYS A 1191 15.88 17.38 20.44
CA CYS A 1191 14.60 16.74 20.19
C CYS A 1191 13.42 17.62 20.59
N GLY A 1192 12.36 17.61 19.79
CA GLY A 1192 11.08 18.26 20.07
C GLY A 1192 9.96 17.23 20.09
N LEU A 1193 9.15 17.23 21.16
CA LEU A 1193 8.04 16.29 21.28
C LEU A 1193 6.83 16.79 20.49
N ALA A 1194 6.09 15.90 19.82
CA ALA A 1194 4.82 16.23 19.21
C ALA A 1194 3.81 16.72 20.26
N LEU A 1195 2.98 17.69 19.88
CA LEU A 1195 1.81 18.12 20.64
C LEU A 1195 0.58 17.61 19.87
N PRO A 1196 -0.10 16.56 20.36
CA PRO A 1196 -1.31 16.05 19.73
C PRO A 1196 -2.50 17.02 19.82
#